data_AF-A0A0E3BBS7-F1
#
_entry.id   AF-A0A0E3BBS7-F1
#
_cell.length_a   1.000
_cell.length_b   1.000
_cell.length_c   1.000
_cell.angle_alpha   90.00
_cell.angle_beta   90.00
_cell.angle_gamma   90.00
#
_symmetry.space_group_name_H-M   'P 1'
#
loop_
_entity.id
_entity.type
_entity.pdbx_description
1 polymer ?
#
loop_
_entity_poly.entity_id
_entity_poly.type
_entity_poly.pdbx_seq_one_letter_code
_entity_poly.pdbx_strand_id
1 'polypeptide(L)'
;MPLETMTAPAQRAQDLLQTDVFIPHMRQVGRCESSLRELNLMWRLIESSAKMNCPQEAQALLPMMAATRGGFERLEQELVQSMVMQAVTGVTAGLASQAQHLIDTLVRNLYERTADVGFLATDAMLCQFMAAADGDEAAITQRLRAYRSKYTVYADILLLDAEGLVRASARERSQAADQPCRDTLIARALQSPGFVQSFGATDLLPGHGSALIYAHRMLHAGNRQPIGVLCLCFDFDGEMQGIWSGRDRTDGSGAPEAQTSIALLLDDRGLVLASSDPHWIGVGANVRPHRDGADSLYVHGGRTYLVQSAASAGYQGYMGPQGWRAQIMTPLELAFGLQSQAGLDGLDAAVAQGLLAHAHRFCPPLHAIRSAADTIRRVVWNGRVMTAGKQMDNTRLQAVLEQIGETGARTNEVFSQSIDALYGTVLNTALRDNSLLTSLLVDLLDRNLYERANDCRWWALTPQLSELLEDLALGETAPDQVSEACALLTAIHDLYTVYQQIIVYDVRGRVVAVSQRGRPDAEIRGLLGTYIETDSLHQVLALGGTQAYHVSPWRPCVQHEEDGPTYVYHAAIRNADGVVLGGIGLVFHAQREFKAMLEGVTGVQAAGGRRVAYLNRSGLVMSSSDVQLQPGMQLDLPPQMLALASGQSMARAMVYQGQYCVVAITAGSGYREFKRSDGYSEEVLALSVQAFGAVQDDALAAVSRRNTRVQSLAAASQGSAVGMEMATFFVGCSVLAVDAACVLEAQSASAIAPVSAGRLPHCVGTLARRSQGVVAGYVWVFDLGELLFGKPVTRTAQSQVIVLEHRGLKLGVLVSDLEGVARFESGQLRLAPAMAGAADQLVDRLIRANDGDLLIQCLNVAALVRMLKAPQPAEQAAGG
;
A
#
# COMPACT_ATOMS: atom_id res chain seq x y z
N MET A 1 28.73 36.12 17.05
CA MET A 1 28.35 36.64 15.73
C MET A 1 27.13 35.87 15.26
N PRO A 2 26.08 36.53 14.75
CA PRO A 2 24.77 35.91 14.59
C PRO A 2 24.67 35.10 13.30
N LEU A 3 23.83 34.05 13.39
CA LEU A 3 23.20 33.37 12.27
C LEU A 3 22.43 34.39 11.42
N GLU A 4 22.79 34.54 10.15
CA GLU A 4 21.89 35.13 9.16
C GLU A 4 20.95 34.05 8.62
N THR A 5 19.71 34.21 9.05
CA THR A 5 18.50 33.57 8.56
C THR A 5 18.12 34.18 7.21
N MET A 6 18.42 33.50 6.10
CA MET A 6 17.89 33.88 4.77
C MET A 6 17.61 32.67 3.88
N THR A 7 16.62 31.85 4.22
CA THR A 7 16.02 30.89 3.26
C THR A 7 14.51 30.66 3.41
N ALA A 8 13.78 31.38 4.26
CA ALA A 8 12.32 31.16 4.44
C ALA A 8 11.40 31.86 3.41
N PRO A 9 11.70 33.05 2.85
CA PRO A 9 10.80 33.71 1.88
C PRO A 9 10.96 33.18 0.45
N ALA A 10 12.17 32.79 0.04
CA ALA A 10 12.47 32.36 -1.32
C ALA A 10 11.93 30.94 -1.62
N GLN A 11 12.01 30.02 -0.66
CA GLN A 11 11.37 28.69 -0.76
C GLN A 11 9.84 28.81 -0.79
N ARG A 12 9.24 29.67 0.04
CA ARG A 12 7.79 29.94 -0.02
C ARG A 12 7.33 30.52 -1.36
N ALA A 13 8.14 31.40 -1.98
CA ALA A 13 7.82 31.96 -3.29
C ALA A 13 7.97 30.93 -4.43
N GLN A 14 8.94 30.00 -4.34
CA GLN A 14 9.07 28.88 -5.28
C GLN A 14 7.92 27.86 -5.14
N ASP A 15 7.50 27.54 -3.91
CA ASP A 15 6.34 26.66 -3.66
C ASP A 15 5.01 27.28 -4.14
N LEU A 16 4.85 28.60 -3.97
CA LEU A 16 3.68 29.33 -4.47
C LEU A 16 3.61 29.35 -6.01
N LEU A 17 4.75 29.52 -6.69
CA LEU A 17 4.82 29.54 -8.16
C LEU A 17 4.55 28.16 -8.80
N GLN A 18 4.84 27.05 -8.11
CA GLN A 18 4.55 25.71 -8.61
C GLN A 18 3.06 25.34 -8.46
N THR A 19 2.39 25.82 -7.40
CA THR A 19 0.99 25.45 -7.10
C THR A 19 0.03 25.81 -8.24
N ASP A 20 0.18 27.01 -8.81
CA ASP A 20 -0.67 27.53 -9.90
C ASP A 20 -0.54 26.71 -11.20
N VAL A 21 0.60 26.06 -11.43
CA VAL A 21 0.81 25.18 -12.60
C VAL A 21 -0.03 23.91 -12.51
N PHE A 22 -0.29 23.42 -11.29
CA PHE A 22 -0.97 22.15 -11.06
C PHE A 22 -2.49 22.27 -10.97
N ILE A 23 -3.02 23.37 -10.41
CA ILE A 23 -4.46 23.57 -10.18
C ILE A 23 -5.31 23.33 -11.45
N PRO A 24 -4.94 23.81 -12.65
CA PRO A 24 -5.72 23.57 -13.88
C PRO A 24 -5.92 22.09 -14.21
N HIS A 25 -5.02 21.22 -13.74
CA HIS A 25 -5.06 19.77 -13.96
C HIS A 25 -5.76 19.03 -12.81
N MET A 26 -6.07 19.71 -11.71
CA MET A 26 -6.71 19.18 -10.51
C MET A 26 -8.16 19.67 -10.38
N ARG A 27 -9.08 19.09 -11.18
CA ARG A 27 -10.48 19.54 -11.26
C ARG A 27 -11.17 19.72 -9.89
N GLN A 28 -10.94 18.81 -8.95
CA GLN A 28 -11.56 18.88 -7.61
C GLN A 28 -10.99 20.03 -6.78
N VAL A 29 -9.68 20.27 -6.86
CA VAL A 29 -9.02 21.38 -6.16
C VAL A 29 -9.50 22.72 -6.72
N GLY A 30 -9.58 22.87 -8.04
CA GLY A 30 -10.10 24.10 -8.66
C GLY A 30 -11.57 24.38 -8.31
N ARG A 31 -12.41 23.34 -8.18
CA ARG A 31 -13.80 23.48 -7.68
C ARG A 31 -13.86 23.89 -6.21
N CYS A 32 -13.01 23.30 -5.37
CA CYS A 32 -12.88 23.65 -3.96
C CYS A 32 -12.45 25.12 -3.80
N GLU A 33 -11.39 25.53 -4.50
CA GLU A 33 -10.88 26.90 -4.49
C GLU A 33 -11.97 27.91 -4.89
N SER A 34 -12.70 27.63 -5.97
CA SER A 34 -13.80 28.49 -6.43
C SER A 34 -14.93 28.60 -5.38
N SER A 35 -15.28 27.48 -4.75
CA SER A 35 -16.35 27.44 -3.74
C SER A 35 -15.96 28.18 -2.46
N LEU A 36 -14.70 28.06 -2.03
CA LEU A 36 -14.19 28.77 -0.87
C LEU A 36 -14.13 30.28 -1.10
N ARG A 37 -13.71 30.71 -2.30
CA ARG A 37 -13.75 32.13 -2.69
C ARG A 37 -15.17 32.70 -2.65
N GLU A 38 -16.16 31.95 -3.15
CA GLU A 38 -17.57 32.35 -3.09
C GLU A 38 -18.06 32.51 -1.65
N LEU A 39 -17.76 31.55 -0.77
CA LEU A 39 -18.12 31.59 0.64
C LEU A 39 -17.48 32.76 1.38
N ASN A 40 -16.19 33.03 1.10
CA ASN A 40 -15.48 34.15 1.68
C ASN A 40 -16.12 35.50 1.29
N LEU A 41 -16.56 35.64 0.04
CA LEU A 41 -17.33 36.80 -0.42
C LEU A 41 -18.68 36.92 0.32
N MET A 42 -19.41 35.81 0.50
CA MET A 42 -20.66 35.80 1.26
C MET A 42 -20.46 36.28 2.71
N TRP A 43 -19.43 35.79 3.41
CA TRP A 43 -19.12 36.24 4.77
C TRP A 43 -18.82 37.74 4.86
N ARG A 44 -18.11 38.31 3.88
CA ARG A 44 -17.87 39.76 3.81
C ARG A 44 -19.17 40.55 3.64
N LEU A 45 -20.09 40.07 2.80
CA LEU A 45 -21.39 40.70 2.58
C LEU A 45 -22.25 40.66 3.85
N ILE A 46 -22.28 39.52 4.56
CA ILE A 46 -23.04 39.38 5.81
C ILE A 46 -22.45 40.28 6.90
N GLU A 47 -21.13 40.32 7.07
CA GLU A 47 -20.47 41.20 8.04
C GLU A 47 -20.80 42.68 7.76
N SER A 48 -20.72 43.10 6.50
CA SER A 48 -21.05 44.48 6.12
C SER A 48 -22.53 44.80 6.34
N SER A 49 -23.43 43.88 6.00
CA SER A 49 -24.86 44.06 6.20
C SER A 49 -25.22 44.13 7.69
N ALA A 50 -24.63 43.28 8.53
CA ALA A 50 -24.83 43.30 9.98
C ALA A 50 -24.36 44.63 10.61
N LYS A 51 -23.19 45.15 10.18
CA LYS A 51 -22.68 46.45 10.62
C LYS A 51 -23.59 47.62 10.21
N MET A 52 -24.24 47.54 9.04
CA MET A 52 -25.11 48.60 8.54
C MET A 52 -26.53 48.56 9.13
N ASN A 53 -27.10 47.37 9.33
CA ASN A 53 -28.53 47.20 9.59
C ASN A 53 -28.91 46.94 11.07
N CYS A 54 -27.97 46.43 11.88
CA CYS A 54 -28.20 46.09 13.30
C CYS A 54 -26.93 46.25 14.17
N PRO A 55 -26.29 47.43 14.21
CA PRO A 55 -24.99 47.62 14.88
C PRO A 55 -25.04 47.49 16.41
N GLN A 56 -26.17 47.78 17.05
CA GLN A 56 -26.32 47.70 18.52
C GLN A 56 -26.70 46.28 18.95
N GLU A 57 -27.60 45.63 18.22
CA GLU A 57 -28.11 44.29 18.52
C GLU A 57 -27.08 43.20 18.19
N ALA A 58 -26.25 43.40 17.15
CA ALA A 58 -25.19 42.48 16.75
C ALA A 58 -23.82 42.78 17.38
N GLN A 59 -23.71 43.76 18.29
CA GLN A 59 -22.43 44.22 18.84
C GLN A 59 -21.62 43.09 19.51
N ALA A 60 -22.30 42.13 20.13
CA ALA A 60 -21.68 40.93 20.73
C ALA A 60 -21.25 39.87 19.70
N LEU A 61 -21.80 39.89 18.48
CA LEU A 61 -21.57 38.90 17.42
C LEU A 61 -20.54 39.37 16.39
N LEU A 62 -20.45 40.67 16.12
CA LEU A 62 -19.55 41.25 15.12
C LEU A 62 -18.06 40.88 15.30
N PRO A 63 -17.46 40.92 16.51
CA PRO A 63 -16.07 40.48 16.70
C PRO A 63 -15.87 38.99 16.37
N MET A 64 -16.87 38.19 16.68
CA MET A 64 -16.85 36.75 16.44
C MET A 64 -16.98 36.42 14.95
N MET A 65 -17.81 37.17 14.21
CA MET A 65 -17.91 37.07 12.75
C MET A 65 -16.62 37.49 12.05
N ALA A 66 -15.99 38.59 12.50
CA ALA A 66 -14.70 39.03 11.97
C ALA A 66 -13.59 38.00 12.24
N ALA A 67 -13.54 37.43 13.45
CA ALA A 67 -12.61 36.35 13.79
C ALA A 67 -12.86 35.08 12.95
N THR A 68 -14.13 34.75 12.72
CA THR A 68 -14.56 33.61 11.88
C THR A 68 -14.13 33.81 10.42
N ARG A 69 -14.37 34.99 9.84
CA ARG A 69 -13.94 35.33 8.48
C ARG A 69 -12.42 35.30 8.33
N GLY A 70 -11.68 35.90 9.27
CA GLY A 70 -10.22 35.86 9.28
C GLY A 70 -9.66 34.44 9.42
N GLY A 71 -10.39 33.56 10.12
CA GLY A 71 -10.14 32.13 10.12
C GLY A 71 -10.32 31.52 8.72
N PHE A 72 -11.47 31.75 8.08
CA PHE A 72 -11.76 31.22 6.75
C PHE A 72 -10.78 31.67 5.66
N GLU A 73 -10.39 32.94 5.64
CA GLU A 73 -9.40 33.46 4.67
C GLU A 73 -8.07 32.72 4.76
N ARG A 74 -7.60 32.46 5.99
CA ARG A 74 -6.36 31.70 6.21
C ARG A 74 -6.52 30.23 5.81
N LEU A 75 -7.66 29.64 6.20
CA LEU A 75 -7.97 28.24 5.95
C LEU A 75 -8.19 27.95 4.46
N GLU A 76 -8.75 28.88 3.69
CA GLU A 76 -8.86 28.80 2.22
C GLU A 76 -7.49 28.58 1.59
N GLN A 77 -6.53 29.44 1.92
CA GLN A 77 -5.17 29.37 1.40
C GLN A 77 -4.46 28.09 1.85
N GLU A 78 -4.51 27.79 3.15
CA GLU A 78 -3.86 26.59 3.71
C GLU A 78 -4.44 25.29 3.16
N LEU A 79 -5.77 25.21 2.96
CA LEU A 79 -6.44 24.02 2.44
C LEU A 79 -6.11 23.78 0.97
N VAL A 80 -6.25 24.79 0.11
CA VAL A 80 -5.96 24.65 -1.32
C VAL A 80 -4.49 24.25 -1.51
N GLN A 81 -3.57 24.93 -0.82
CA GLN A 81 -2.15 24.59 -0.86
C GLN A 81 -1.90 23.16 -0.37
N SER A 82 -2.53 22.74 0.74
CA SER A 82 -2.40 21.38 1.26
C SER A 82 -2.93 20.33 0.28
N MET A 83 -4.06 20.58 -0.37
CA MET A 83 -4.63 19.67 -1.37
C MET A 83 -3.69 19.50 -2.57
N VAL A 84 -3.15 20.60 -3.11
CA VAL A 84 -2.20 20.55 -4.22
C VAL A 84 -0.93 19.81 -3.81
N MET A 85 -0.33 20.19 -2.68
CA MET A 85 0.89 19.55 -2.20
C MET A 85 0.71 18.05 -1.96
N GLN A 86 -0.41 17.62 -1.35
CA GLN A 86 -0.70 16.22 -1.11
C GLN A 86 -0.94 15.45 -2.42
N ALA A 87 -1.66 16.04 -3.37
CA ALA A 87 -1.90 15.40 -4.67
C ALA A 87 -0.60 15.27 -5.48
N VAL A 88 0.24 16.32 -5.55
CA VAL A 88 1.55 16.26 -6.22
C VAL A 88 2.46 15.24 -5.52
N THR A 89 2.55 15.28 -4.19
CA THR A 89 3.38 14.36 -3.41
C THR A 89 2.95 12.91 -3.61
N GLY A 90 1.64 12.64 -3.55
CA GLY A 90 1.10 11.29 -3.74
C GLY A 90 1.38 10.72 -5.13
N VAL A 91 1.13 11.51 -6.19
CA VAL A 91 1.46 11.09 -7.56
C VAL A 91 2.96 10.87 -7.71
N THR A 92 3.78 11.82 -7.26
CA THR A 92 5.25 11.75 -7.37
C THR A 92 5.81 10.55 -6.62
N ALA A 93 5.34 10.28 -5.40
CA ALA A 93 5.74 9.10 -4.63
C ALA A 93 5.38 7.79 -5.34
N GLY A 94 4.17 7.71 -5.92
CA GLY A 94 3.75 6.55 -6.72
C GLY A 94 4.63 6.34 -7.96
N LEU A 95 4.98 7.41 -8.69
CA LEU A 95 5.90 7.32 -9.84
C LEU A 95 7.31 6.90 -9.42
N ALA A 96 7.81 7.43 -8.30
CA ALA A 96 9.12 7.07 -7.76
C ALA A 96 9.16 5.60 -7.33
N SER A 97 8.10 5.10 -6.68
CA SER A 97 7.97 3.69 -6.31
C SER A 97 7.98 2.78 -7.54
N GLN A 98 7.26 3.14 -8.60
CA GLN A 98 7.29 2.41 -9.87
C GLN A 98 8.67 2.42 -10.52
N ALA A 99 9.35 3.57 -10.57
CA ALA A 99 10.70 3.66 -11.12
C ALA A 99 11.67 2.76 -10.34
N GLN A 100 11.64 2.82 -9.01
CA GLN A 100 12.49 1.99 -8.15
C GLN A 100 12.21 0.49 -8.35
N HIS A 101 10.92 0.12 -8.41
CA HIS A 101 10.50 -1.26 -8.66
C HIS A 101 11.06 -1.80 -9.98
N LEU A 102 10.96 -1.03 -11.06
CA LEU A 102 11.46 -1.43 -12.38
C LEU A 102 12.96 -1.68 -12.37
N ILE A 103 13.75 -0.73 -11.86
CA ILE A 103 15.21 -0.84 -11.90
C ILE A 103 15.71 -1.95 -10.98
N ASP A 104 15.12 -2.13 -9.79
CA ASP A 104 15.54 -3.19 -8.88
C ASP A 104 15.15 -4.59 -9.36
N THR A 105 13.99 -4.73 -10.02
CA THR A 105 13.60 -6.00 -10.65
C THR A 105 14.59 -6.40 -11.74
N LEU A 106 14.96 -5.44 -12.60
CA LEU A 106 15.92 -5.67 -13.67
C LEU A 106 17.31 -6.00 -13.11
N VAL A 107 17.85 -5.19 -12.20
CA VAL A 107 19.20 -5.41 -11.64
C VAL A 107 19.32 -6.74 -10.90
N ARG A 108 18.27 -7.16 -10.17
CA ARG A 108 18.24 -8.46 -9.51
C ARG A 108 18.23 -9.62 -10.51
N ASN A 109 17.47 -9.52 -11.60
CA ASN A 109 17.49 -10.53 -12.65
C ASN A 109 18.87 -10.63 -13.33
N LEU A 110 19.48 -9.47 -13.59
CA LEU A 110 20.81 -9.37 -14.20
C LEU A 110 21.95 -9.89 -13.31
N TYR A 111 21.76 -9.88 -11.98
CA TYR A 111 22.76 -10.38 -11.03
C TYR A 111 23.06 -11.87 -11.24
N GLU A 112 22.02 -12.70 -11.39
CA GLU A 112 22.19 -14.16 -11.53
C GLU A 112 23.08 -14.51 -12.73
N ARG A 113 23.01 -13.71 -13.80
CA ARG A 113 23.80 -13.89 -15.03
C ARG A 113 25.32 -13.77 -14.78
N THR A 114 25.71 -13.08 -13.71
CA THR A 114 27.12 -12.94 -13.30
C THR A 114 27.70 -14.25 -12.76
N ALA A 115 26.88 -15.04 -12.06
CA ALA A 115 27.26 -16.37 -11.59
C ALA A 115 27.18 -17.38 -12.75
N ASP A 116 26.12 -17.31 -13.54
CA ASP A 116 25.86 -18.24 -14.65
C ASP A 116 27.02 -18.27 -15.66
N VAL A 117 27.52 -17.10 -16.08
CA VAL A 117 28.63 -17.01 -17.04
C VAL A 117 29.92 -17.59 -16.47
N GLY A 118 30.18 -17.39 -15.18
CA GLY A 118 31.35 -17.94 -14.50
C GLY A 118 31.28 -19.45 -14.37
N PHE A 119 30.12 -19.98 -13.96
CA PHE A 119 29.89 -21.41 -13.82
C PHE A 119 29.98 -22.13 -15.17
N LEU A 120 29.26 -21.65 -16.18
CA LEU A 120 29.25 -22.29 -17.51
C LEU A 120 30.61 -22.24 -18.20
N ALA A 121 31.41 -21.19 -17.95
CA ALA A 121 32.79 -21.11 -18.46
C ALA A 121 33.74 -22.16 -17.87
N THR A 122 33.34 -22.88 -16.81
CA THR A 122 34.10 -23.99 -16.21
C THR A 122 33.62 -25.37 -16.64
N ASP A 123 32.60 -25.44 -17.50
CA ASP A 123 32.05 -26.70 -17.98
C ASP A 123 33.13 -27.56 -18.67
N ALA A 124 33.30 -28.79 -18.19
CA ALA A 124 34.39 -29.66 -18.64
C ALA A 124 34.34 -29.96 -20.14
N MET A 125 33.15 -30.20 -20.69
CA MET A 125 33.00 -30.49 -22.12
C MET A 125 33.27 -29.24 -22.98
N LEU A 126 32.79 -28.08 -22.55
CA LEU A 126 33.06 -26.83 -23.28
C LEU A 126 34.56 -26.48 -23.24
N CYS A 127 35.22 -26.62 -22.08
CA CYS A 127 36.65 -26.38 -21.94
C CYS A 127 37.50 -27.35 -22.77
N GLN A 128 37.14 -28.64 -22.81
CA GLN A 128 37.82 -29.64 -23.63
C GLN A 128 37.70 -29.32 -25.13
N PHE A 129 36.51 -28.94 -25.58
CA PHE A 129 36.29 -28.51 -26.96
C PHE A 129 37.13 -27.27 -27.32
N MET A 130 37.17 -26.27 -26.45
CA MET A 130 37.95 -25.05 -26.67
C MET A 130 39.46 -25.29 -26.66
N ALA A 131 39.94 -26.29 -25.94
CA ALA A 131 41.35 -26.68 -25.92
C ALA A 131 41.75 -27.55 -27.14
N ALA A 132 40.79 -28.16 -27.84
CA ALA A 132 41.02 -29.04 -28.98
C ALA A 132 40.89 -28.30 -30.32
N ALA A 133 41.73 -28.68 -31.29
CA ALA A 133 41.66 -28.15 -32.66
C ALA A 133 40.47 -28.76 -33.45
N ASP A 134 40.23 -30.07 -33.29
CA ASP A 134 39.26 -30.86 -34.07
C ASP A 134 38.09 -31.39 -33.21
N GLY A 135 37.50 -30.52 -32.37
CA GLY A 135 36.37 -30.89 -31.52
C GLY A 135 35.05 -31.04 -32.28
N ASP A 136 34.12 -31.86 -31.76
CA ASP A 136 32.78 -32.04 -32.33
C ASP A 136 31.89 -30.82 -32.02
N GLU A 137 31.86 -29.86 -32.94
CA GLU A 137 31.03 -28.66 -32.82
C GLU A 137 29.53 -29.00 -32.67
N ALA A 138 29.03 -30.05 -33.34
CA ALA A 138 27.62 -30.38 -33.33
C ALA A 138 27.16 -30.81 -31.93
N ALA A 139 27.95 -31.64 -31.26
CA ALA A 139 27.72 -32.05 -29.87
C ALA A 139 27.72 -30.84 -28.92
N ILE A 140 28.67 -29.92 -29.10
CA ILE A 140 28.77 -28.71 -28.26
C ILE A 140 27.61 -27.76 -28.49
N THR A 141 27.23 -27.51 -29.74
CA THR A 141 26.03 -26.73 -30.08
C THR A 141 24.78 -27.35 -29.46
N GLN A 142 24.64 -28.69 -29.44
CA GLN A 142 23.54 -29.35 -28.76
C GLN A 142 23.57 -29.13 -27.24
N ARG A 143 24.75 -29.19 -26.60
CA ARG A 143 24.91 -28.88 -25.17
C ARG A 143 24.52 -27.44 -24.84
N LEU A 144 24.95 -26.47 -25.65
CA LEU A 144 24.58 -25.06 -25.48
C LEU A 144 23.07 -24.83 -25.67
N ARG A 145 22.43 -25.50 -26.65
CA ARG A 145 20.97 -25.48 -26.83
C ARG A 145 20.24 -26.08 -25.63
N ALA A 146 20.77 -27.15 -25.04
CA ALA A 146 20.19 -27.79 -23.86
C ALA A 146 20.24 -26.87 -22.62
N TYR A 147 21.25 -26.02 -22.48
CA TYR A 147 21.31 -24.97 -21.47
C TYR A 147 20.30 -23.85 -21.77
N ARG A 148 20.36 -23.25 -22.97
CA ARG A 148 19.48 -22.13 -23.38
C ARG A 148 17.99 -22.48 -23.28
N SER A 149 17.61 -23.72 -23.60
CA SER A 149 16.21 -24.17 -23.50
C SER A 149 15.69 -24.27 -22.06
N LYS A 150 16.57 -24.34 -21.06
CA LYS A 150 16.21 -24.26 -19.63
C LYS A 150 16.23 -22.83 -19.14
N TYR A 151 17.22 -22.05 -19.57
CA TYR A 151 17.37 -20.64 -19.22
C TYR A 151 16.97 -19.75 -20.40
N THR A 152 15.67 -19.61 -20.63
CA THR A 152 15.10 -18.86 -21.79
C THR A 152 15.35 -17.35 -21.74
N VAL A 153 15.92 -16.86 -20.64
CA VAL A 153 16.48 -15.51 -20.48
C VAL A 153 17.65 -15.22 -21.42
N TYR A 154 18.25 -16.24 -22.02
CA TYR A 154 19.34 -16.07 -22.98
C TYR A 154 18.83 -16.16 -24.41
N ALA A 155 19.11 -15.10 -25.17
CA ALA A 155 18.92 -15.11 -26.61
C ALA A 155 19.89 -16.10 -27.27
N ASP A 156 21.17 -16.06 -26.91
CA ASP A 156 22.21 -16.94 -27.45
C ASP A 156 23.35 -17.19 -26.44
N ILE A 157 24.16 -18.21 -26.73
CA ILE A 157 25.38 -18.56 -25.97
C ILE A 157 26.47 -18.83 -26.99
N LEU A 158 27.60 -18.14 -26.87
CA LEU A 158 28.71 -18.20 -27.81
C LEU A 158 29.98 -18.65 -27.11
N LEU A 159 30.74 -19.52 -27.79
CA LEU A 159 32.13 -19.82 -27.44
C LEU A 159 33.03 -19.15 -28.46
N LEU A 160 34.05 -18.43 -27.99
CA LEU A 160 35.03 -17.76 -28.84
C LEU A 160 36.44 -18.20 -28.45
N ASP A 161 37.33 -18.38 -29.42
CA ASP A 161 38.75 -18.59 -29.13
C ASP A 161 39.44 -17.28 -28.66
N ALA A 162 40.74 -17.37 -28.37
CA ALA A 162 41.51 -16.24 -27.86
C ALA A 162 41.67 -15.11 -28.90
N GLU A 163 41.51 -15.44 -30.18
CA GLU A 163 41.55 -14.51 -31.31
C GLU A 163 40.18 -13.86 -31.58
N GLY A 164 39.11 -14.33 -30.93
CA GLY A 164 37.75 -13.81 -31.05
C GLY A 164 36.91 -14.44 -32.15
N LEU A 165 37.35 -15.56 -32.73
CA LEU A 165 36.55 -16.33 -33.69
C LEU A 165 35.52 -17.17 -32.94
N VAL A 166 34.28 -17.18 -33.43
CA VAL A 166 33.22 -18.01 -32.84
C VAL A 166 33.54 -19.48 -33.13
N ARG A 167 33.61 -20.31 -32.08
CA ARG A 167 33.90 -21.75 -32.13
C ARG A 167 32.68 -22.63 -31.87
N ALA A 168 31.62 -22.10 -31.25
CA ALA A 168 30.29 -22.71 -31.22
C ALA A 168 29.23 -21.67 -30.84
N SER A 169 27.97 -21.93 -31.21
CA SER A 169 26.80 -21.14 -30.79
C SER A 169 25.63 -22.05 -30.42
N ALA A 170 24.76 -21.58 -29.52
CA ALA A 170 23.47 -22.22 -29.26
C ALA A 170 22.49 -22.00 -30.42
N ARG A 171 22.60 -20.88 -31.14
CA ARG A 171 21.82 -20.59 -32.37
C ARG A 171 22.50 -21.18 -33.60
N GLU A 172 21.82 -21.10 -34.72
CA GLU A 172 22.43 -21.34 -36.02
C GLU A 172 23.36 -20.17 -36.34
N ARG A 173 24.61 -20.46 -36.74
CA ARG A 173 25.59 -19.42 -37.03
C ARG A 173 25.20 -18.65 -38.29
N SER A 174 25.30 -17.33 -38.24
CA SER A 174 25.25 -16.50 -39.44
C SER A 174 26.63 -16.51 -40.13
N GLN A 175 26.68 -16.28 -41.44
CA GLN A 175 27.95 -16.16 -42.20
C GLN A 175 28.87 -15.03 -41.68
N ALA A 176 28.34 -14.09 -40.89
CA ALA A 176 29.12 -13.04 -40.24
C ALA A 176 29.96 -13.54 -39.06
N ALA A 177 29.65 -14.72 -38.50
CA ALA A 177 30.38 -15.34 -37.39
C ALA A 177 31.72 -16.01 -37.80
N ASP A 178 32.04 -16.01 -39.10
CA ASP A 178 33.28 -16.57 -39.65
C ASP A 178 34.46 -15.58 -39.61
N GLN A 179 34.23 -14.33 -39.17
CA GLN A 179 35.27 -13.35 -38.91
C GLN A 179 35.51 -13.18 -37.41
N PRO A 180 36.77 -12.95 -36.97
CA PRO A 180 37.04 -12.64 -35.57
C PRO A 180 36.31 -11.38 -35.10
N CYS A 181 35.65 -11.49 -33.96
CA CYS A 181 35.00 -10.38 -33.29
C CYS A 181 36.02 -9.32 -32.88
N ARG A 182 35.73 -8.06 -33.20
CA ARG A 182 36.62 -6.92 -32.88
C ARG A 182 36.22 -6.18 -31.61
N ASP A 183 35.15 -6.61 -30.95
CA ASP A 183 34.65 -6.00 -29.73
C ASP A 183 35.70 -6.11 -28.60
N THR A 184 35.99 -4.97 -27.97
CA THR A 184 36.89 -4.91 -26.81
C THR A 184 36.45 -5.78 -25.64
N LEU A 185 35.18 -6.20 -25.60
CA LEU A 185 34.64 -7.15 -24.63
C LEU A 185 35.48 -8.43 -24.55
N ILE A 186 35.93 -8.98 -25.68
CA ILE A 186 36.68 -10.25 -25.72
C ILE A 186 38.05 -10.08 -25.07
N ALA A 187 38.79 -9.05 -25.47
CA ALA A 187 40.10 -8.74 -24.90
C ALA A 187 40.00 -8.45 -23.38
N ARG A 188 38.95 -7.74 -22.95
CA ARG A 188 38.68 -7.48 -21.53
C ARG A 188 38.36 -8.77 -20.76
N ALA A 189 37.57 -9.67 -21.34
CA ALA A 189 37.22 -10.93 -20.72
C ALA A 189 38.45 -11.83 -20.52
N LEU A 190 39.31 -11.96 -21.54
CA LEU A 190 40.55 -12.74 -21.47
C LEU A 190 41.50 -12.27 -20.36
N GLN A 191 41.58 -10.95 -20.13
CA GLN A 191 42.46 -10.34 -19.13
C GLN A 191 41.85 -10.34 -17.72
N SER A 192 40.53 -10.37 -17.60
CA SER A 192 39.82 -10.29 -16.32
C SER A 192 39.82 -11.62 -15.57
N PRO A 193 40.03 -11.64 -14.24
CA PRO A 193 39.85 -12.83 -13.43
C PRO A 193 38.39 -13.20 -13.15
N GLY A 194 37.45 -12.27 -13.34
CA GLY A 194 36.01 -12.49 -13.21
C GLY A 194 35.25 -12.07 -14.46
N PHE A 195 33.92 -12.12 -14.39
CA PHE A 195 33.08 -11.73 -15.51
C PHE A 195 33.30 -10.27 -15.93
N VAL A 196 33.04 -10.00 -17.20
CA VAL A 196 32.90 -8.64 -17.75
C VAL A 196 31.55 -8.55 -18.45
N GLN A 197 30.99 -7.36 -18.53
CA GLN A 197 29.74 -7.12 -19.25
C GLN A 197 29.86 -5.91 -20.18
N SER A 198 29.03 -5.91 -21.22
CA SER A 198 28.87 -4.78 -22.14
C SER A 198 27.41 -4.68 -22.58
N PHE A 199 26.96 -3.45 -22.84
CA PHE A 199 25.69 -3.17 -23.49
C PHE A 199 25.92 -2.24 -24.69
N GLY A 200 25.56 -2.67 -25.88
CA GLY A 200 25.68 -1.86 -27.09
C GLY A 200 25.74 -2.70 -28.36
N ALA A 201 25.96 -2.02 -29.49
CA ALA A 201 26.16 -2.70 -30.77
C ALA A 201 27.44 -3.53 -30.76
N THR A 202 27.39 -4.73 -31.32
CA THR A 202 28.50 -5.69 -31.31
C THR A 202 28.50 -6.53 -32.58
N ASP A 203 29.68 -6.90 -33.05
CA ASP A 203 29.88 -7.73 -34.24
C ASP A 203 29.40 -9.17 -34.02
N LEU A 204 29.20 -9.59 -32.75
CA LEU A 204 28.69 -10.93 -32.40
C LEU A 204 27.23 -11.13 -32.76
N LEU A 205 26.45 -10.05 -32.80
CA LEU A 205 25.02 -10.07 -33.08
C LEU A 205 24.69 -8.99 -34.12
N PRO A 206 25.18 -9.14 -35.36
CA PRO A 206 25.01 -8.12 -36.40
C PRO A 206 23.52 -7.95 -36.71
N GLY A 207 23.06 -6.70 -36.76
CA GLY A 207 21.67 -6.35 -37.05
C GLY A 207 20.71 -6.40 -35.85
N HIS A 208 21.15 -6.83 -34.67
CA HIS A 208 20.32 -6.88 -33.44
C HIS A 208 20.27 -5.56 -32.64
N GLY A 209 20.76 -4.45 -33.18
CA GLY A 209 20.81 -3.18 -32.44
C GLY A 209 21.81 -3.24 -31.29
N SER A 210 21.33 -3.10 -30.05
CA SER A 210 22.16 -3.21 -28.82
C SER A 210 21.97 -4.56 -28.15
N ALA A 211 23.08 -5.19 -27.74
CA ALA A 211 23.06 -6.45 -27.02
C ALA A 211 23.65 -6.30 -25.60
N LEU A 212 23.01 -6.93 -24.61
CA LEU A 212 23.59 -7.11 -23.28
C LEU A 212 24.33 -8.45 -23.23
N ILE A 213 25.66 -8.41 -23.12
CA ILE A 213 26.50 -9.61 -23.12
C ILE A 213 27.32 -9.68 -21.84
N TYR A 214 27.26 -10.84 -21.18
CA TYR A 214 28.16 -11.23 -20.10
C TYR A 214 29.21 -12.17 -20.67
N ALA A 215 30.49 -11.91 -20.38
CA ALA A 215 31.59 -12.69 -20.89
C ALA A 215 32.55 -13.10 -19.77
N HIS A 216 33.08 -14.32 -19.86
CA HIS A 216 34.06 -14.83 -18.91
C HIS A 216 35.12 -15.65 -19.66
N ARG A 217 36.39 -15.51 -19.26
CA ARG A 217 37.47 -16.33 -19.83
C ARG A 217 37.28 -17.79 -19.47
N MET A 218 37.58 -18.66 -20.42
CA MET A 218 37.68 -20.10 -20.22
C MET A 218 39.15 -20.46 -20.02
N LEU A 219 39.45 -21.34 -19.05
CA LEU A 219 40.81 -21.71 -18.71
C LEU A 219 41.08 -23.17 -19.08
N HIS A 220 42.27 -23.44 -19.60
CA HIS A 220 42.72 -24.81 -19.82
C HIS A 220 42.85 -25.55 -18.48
N ALA A 221 42.32 -26.78 -18.39
CA ALA A 221 42.29 -27.57 -17.16
C ALA A 221 43.69 -27.80 -16.55
N GLY A 222 44.70 -28.12 -17.38
CA GLY A 222 46.06 -28.41 -16.92
C GLY A 222 46.93 -27.20 -16.54
N ASN A 223 47.05 -26.20 -17.43
CA ASN A 223 48.02 -25.10 -17.26
C ASN A 223 47.38 -23.76 -16.86
N ARG A 224 46.04 -23.72 -16.73
CA ARG A 224 45.25 -22.53 -16.37
C ARG A 224 45.44 -21.31 -17.28
N GLN A 225 45.96 -21.48 -18.50
CA GLN A 225 46.03 -20.41 -19.48
C GLN A 225 44.63 -20.15 -20.08
N PRO A 226 44.29 -18.89 -20.41
CA PRO A 226 43.08 -18.58 -21.15
C PRO A 226 43.08 -19.27 -22.52
N ILE A 227 42.02 -20.02 -22.82
CA ILE A 227 41.83 -20.74 -24.11
C ILE A 227 40.75 -20.11 -24.98
N GLY A 228 40.03 -19.13 -24.44
CA GLY A 228 38.92 -18.48 -25.11
C GLY A 228 38.00 -17.77 -24.14
N VAL A 229 36.82 -17.39 -24.63
CA VAL A 229 35.79 -16.65 -23.91
C VAL A 229 34.44 -17.30 -24.13
N LEU A 230 33.69 -17.50 -23.05
CA LEU A 230 32.27 -17.82 -23.11
C LEU A 230 31.47 -16.52 -22.99
N CYS A 231 30.50 -16.33 -23.89
CA CYS A 231 29.59 -15.19 -23.88
C CYS A 231 28.14 -15.66 -23.72
N LEU A 232 27.43 -15.08 -22.75
CA LEU A 232 25.99 -15.19 -22.57
C LEU A 232 25.31 -13.93 -23.12
N CYS A 233 24.50 -14.08 -24.17
CA CYS A 233 23.74 -13.00 -24.78
C CYS A 233 22.34 -12.96 -24.15
N PHE A 234 22.07 -11.95 -23.33
CA PHE A 234 20.80 -11.80 -22.62
C PHE A 234 19.68 -11.35 -23.57
N ASP A 235 18.49 -11.95 -23.44
CA ASP A 235 17.27 -11.53 -24.14
C ASP A 235 16.69 -10.25 -23.49
N PHE A 236 17.39 -9.14 -23.73
CA PHE A 236 17.05 -7.84 -23.16
C PHE A 236 15.65 -7.37 -23.58
N ASP A 237 15.33 -7.44 -24.88
CA ASP A 237 14.04 -6.99 -25.39
C ASP A 237 12.88 -7.80 -24.81
N GLY A 238 13.01 -9.13 -24.76
CA GLY A 238 12.00 -9.99 -24.15
C GLY A 238 11.83 -9.75 -22.65
N GLU A 239 12.93 -9.45 -21.94
CA GLU A 239 12.86 -9.09 -20.52
C GLU A 239 12.11 -7.77 -20.31
N MET A 240 12.48 -6.73 -21.06
CA MET A 240 11.83 -5.43 -20.96
C MET A 240 10.34 -5.55 -21.31
N GLN A 241 9.98 -6.31 -22.36
CA GLN A 241 8.58 -6.55 -22.71
C GLN A 241 7.80 -7.26 -21.58
N GLY A 242 8.42 -8.24 -20.90
CA GLY A 242 7.84 -8.89 -19.74
C GLY A 242 7.58 -7.92 -18.59
N ILE A 243 8.56 -7.05 -18.31
CA ILE A 243 8.44 -5.99 -17.29
C ILE A 243 7.34 -4.98 -17.66
N TRP A 244 7.20 -4.59 -18.93
CA TRP A 244 6.15 -3.68 -19.39
C TRP A 244 4.76 -4.29 -19.25
N SER A 245 4.58 -5.53 -19.71
CA SER A 245 3.30 -6.23 -19.66
C SER A 245 2.84 -6.47 -18.23
N GLY A 246 3.77 -6.65 -17.28
CA GLY A 246 3.46 -6.75 -15.85
C GLY A 246 2.87 -5.47 -15.24
N ARG A 247 2.98 -4.32 -15.92
CA ARG A 247 2.34 -3.05 -15.52
C ARG A 247 0.91 -2.92 -16.04
N ASP A 248 0.48 -3.74 -17.01
CA ASP A 248 -0.86 -3.70 -17.58
C ASP A 248 -1.84 -4.30 -16.56
N ARG A 249 -2.41 -3.45 -15.70
CA ARG A 249 -3.40 -3.87 -14.71
C ARG A 249 -4.75 -4.08 -15.38
N THR A 250 -5.46 -5.11 -14.95
CA THR A 250 -6.89 -5.23 -15.21
C THR A 250 -7.64 -4.55 -14.07
N ASP A 251 -8.65 -3.75 -14.40
CA ASP A 251 -9.56 -3.23 -13.39
C ASP A 251 -10.48 -4.35 -12.85
N GLY A 252 -11.27 -4.06 -11.82
CA GLY A 252 -12.21 -5.04 -11.24
C GLY A 252 -13.29 -5.54 -12.20
N SER A 253 -13.37 -5.02 -13.43
CA SER A 253 -14.27 -5.47 -14.50
C SER A 253 -13.58 -6.37 -15.53
N GLY A 254 -12.27 -6.60 -15.40
CA GLY A 254 -11.47 -7.38 -16.35
C GLY A 254 -11.03 -6.59 -17.59
N ALA A 255 -11.26 -5.27 -17.64
CA ALA A 255 -10.79 -4.41 -18.72
C ALA A 255 -9.38 -3.89 -18.40
N PRO A 256 -8.49 -3.73 -19.41
CA PRO A 256 -7.18 -3.10 -19.19
C PRO A 256 -7.35 -1.67 -18.67
N GLU A 257 -6.78 -1.34 -17.52
CA GLU A 257 -6.70 0.03 -17.03
C GLU A 257 -5.84 0.83 -18.02
N ALA A 258 -6.37 1.93 -18.57
CA ALA A 258 -5.66 2.72 -19.56
C ALA A 258 -4.32 3.19 -18.98
N GLN A 259 -3.21 2.69 -19.53
CA GLN A 259 -1.89 3.03 -19.03
C GLN A 259 -1.55 4.47 -19.41
N THR A 260 -1.40 5.32 -18.40
CA THR A 260 -1.22 6.76 -18.61
C THR A 260 0.20 7.22 -18.36
N SER A 261 1.11 6.29 -18.10
CA SER A 261 2.50 6.58 -17.79
C SER A 261 3.44 5.76 -18.68
N ILE A 262 4.49 6.40 -19.16
CA ILE A 262 5.53 5.80 -19.99
C ILE A 262 6.69 5.44 -19.08
N ALA A 263 7.10 4.17 -19.12
CA ALA A 263 8.33 3.72 -18.46
C ALA A 263 9.47 3.68 -19.46
N LEU A 264 10.63 4.15 -19.02
CA LEU A 264 11.86 4.19 -19.78
C LEU A 264 12.99 3.57 -18.96
N LEU A 265 13.89 2.86 -19.63
CA LEU A 265 15.22 2.59 -19.12
C LEU A 265 16.20 3.54 -19.81
N LEU A 266 17.05 4.20 -19.04
CA LEU A 266 17.99 5.23 -19.52
C LEU A 266 19.43 4.86 -19.17
N ASP A 267 20.39 5.34 -19.95
CA ASP A 267 21.81 5.37 -19.58
C ASP A 267 22.18 6.60 -18.71
N ASP A 268 23.48 6.75 -18.40
CA ASP A 268 24.01 7.88 -17.62
C ASP A 268 23.85 9.25 -18.29
N ARG A 269 23.65 9.27 -19.62
CA ARG A 269 23.47 10.48 -20.44
C ARG A 269 22.00 10.78 -20.72
N GLY A 270 21.08 9.95 -20.24
CA GLY A 270 19.65 10.07 -20.49
C GLY A 270 19.21 9.58 -21.87
N LEU A 271 20.02 8.75 -22.53
CA LEU A 271 19.60 8.07 -23.75
C LEU A 271 18.63 6.94 -23.38
N VAL A 272 17.51 6.86 -24.09
CA VAL A 272 16.52 5.79 -23.92
C VAL A 272 17.10 4.49 -24.45
N LEU A 273 17.24 3.51 -23.56
CA LEU A 273 17.69 2.14 -23.85
C LEU A 273 16.51 1.21 -24.14
N ALA A 274 15.39 1.41 -23.44
CA ALA A 274 14.14 0.71 -23.65
C ALA A 274 12.96 1.62 -23.27
N SER A 275 11.81 1.42 -23.93
CA SER A 275 10.60 2.22 -23.73
C SER A 275 9.37 1.33 -23.73
N SER A 276 8.43 1.58 -22.81
CA SER A 276 7.12 0.95 -22.82
C SER A 276 6.20 1.47 -23.94
N ASP A 277 6.53 2.63 -24.53
CA ASP A 277 5.85 3.18 -25.71
C ASP A 277 6.89 3.71 -26.71
N PRO A 278 7.47 2.83 -27.55
CA PRO A 278 8.52 3.21 -28.48
C PRO A 278 8.01 4.10 -29.63
N HIS A 279 6.69 4.18 -29.86
CA HIS A 279 6.12 5.05 -30.89
C HIS A 279 6.15 6.51 -30.45
N TRP A 280 5.92 6.77 -29.16
CA TRP A 280 5.96 8.12 -28.61
C TRP A 280 7.37 8.54 -28.17
N ILE A 281 8.07 7.70 -27.40
CA ILE A 281 9.46 7.92 -26.98
C ILE A 281 10.28 6.70 -27.39
N GLY A 282 10.93 6.78 -28.56
CA GLY A 282 11.73 5.69 -29.11
C GLY A 282 13.08 5.49 -28.42
N VAL A 283 13.63 4.29 -28.57
CA VAL A 283 15.03 3.97 -28.21
C VAL A 283 15.97 4.93 -28.95
N GLY A 284 16.98 5.44 -28.25
CA GLY A 284 17.90 6.46 -28.75
C GLY A 284 17.42 7.91 -28.60
N ALA A 285 16.18 8.16 -28.15
CA ALA A 285 15.77 9.50 -27.75
C ALA A 285 16.56 9.96 -26.51
N ASN A 286 16.90 11.24 -26.41
CA ASN A 286 17.54 11.79 -25.22
C ASN A 286 16.50 12.47 -24.33
N VAL A 287 16.24 11.86 -23.18
CA VAL A 287 15.32 12.35 -22.16
C VAL A 287 16.16 12.56 -20.90
N ARG A 288 16.94 13.66 -20.87
CA ARG A 288 17.90 13.94 -19.78
C ARG A 288 17.22 13.72 -18.42
N PRO A 289 17.72 12.80 -17.60
CA PRO A 289 17.10 12.51 -16.32
C PRO A 289 17.33 13.69 -15.38
N HIS A 290 16.34 13.99 -14.55
CA HIS A 290 16.48 15.01 -13.51
C HIS A 290 17.60 14.57 -12.53
N ARG A 291 18.49 15.51 -12.21
CA ARG A 291 19.46 15.35 -11.13
C ARG A 291 18.80 15.79 -9.83
N ASP A 292 19.11 15.07 -8.75
CA ASP A 292 18.51 15.19 -7.42
C ASP A 292 18.17 16.64 -7.04
N GLY A 293 16.88 16.94 -6.92
CA GLY A 293 16.37 18.17 -6.31
C GLY A 293 15.86 19.28 -7.24
N ALA A 294 15.79 19.12 -8.57
CA ALA A 294 15.20 20.09 -9.50
C ALA A 294 13.86 19.61 -10.12
N ASP A 295 12.97 20.57 -10.43
CA ASP A 295 11.56 20.47 -10.85
C ASP A 295 11.08 19.11 -11.40
N SER A 296 9.97 18.59 -10.88
CA SER A 296 9.35 17.33 -11.30
C SER A 296 8.73 17.37 -12.72
N LEU A 297 8.82 18.50 -13.42
CA LEU A 297 8.16 18.76 -14.69
C LEU A 297 9.13 18.71 -15.87
N TYR A 298 8.79 17.96 -16.91
CA TYR A 298 9.60 17.83 -18.13
C TYR A 298 8.75 18.03 -19.38
N VAL A 299 9.26 18.75 -20.38
CA VAL A 299 8.57 18.92 -21.67
C VAL A 299 9.16 17.98 -22.72
N HIS A 300 8.32 17.14 -23.30
CA HIS A 300 8.67 16.25 -24.41
C HIS A 300 7.63 16.37 -25.53
N GLY A 301 8.06 16.58 -26.77
CA GLY A 301 7.15 16.64 -27.92
C GLY A 301 6.02 17.68 -27.76
N GLY A 302 6.28 18.80 -27.08
CA GLY A 302 5.30 19.85 -26.80
C GLY A 302 4.29 19.54 -25.68
N ARG A 303 4.43 18.42 -24.97
CA ARG A 303 3.62 18.06 -23.79
C ARG A 303 4.44 18.10 -22.51
N THR A 304 3.82 18.50 -21.40
CA THR A 304 4.45 18.53 -20.08
C THR A 304 4.13 17.25 -19.31
N TYR A 305 5.16 16.67 -18.67
CA TYR A 305 5.10 15.42 -17.91
C TYR A 305 5.56 15.66 -16.48
N LEU A 306 4.94 14.94 -15.54
CA LEU A 306 5.57 14.64 -14.26
C LEU A 306 6.53 13.47 -14.44
N VAL A 307 7.76 13.63 -13.95
CA VAL A 307 8.85 12.68 -14.14
C VAL A 307 9.44 12.27 -12.80
N GLN A 308 9.69 10.97 -12.64
CA GLN A 308 10.50 10.43 -11.56
C GLN A 308 11.47 9.40 -12.10
N SER A 309 12.71 9.42 -11.59
CA SER A 309 13.79 8.55 -12.02
C SER A 309 14.44 7.88 -10.82
N ALA A 310 14.74 6.58 -10.94
CA ALA A 310 15.38 5.79 -9.91
C ALA A 310 16.62 5.09 -10.45
N ALA A 311 17.65 4.97 -9.60
CA ALA A 311 18.77 4.07 -9.82
C ALA A 311 18.65 2.90 -8.86
N SER A 312 19.20 1.74 -9.20
CA SER A 312 19.19 0.62 -8.26
C SER A 312 20.10 0.90 -7.06
N ALA A 313 19.68 0.44 -5.88
CA ALA A 313 20.55 0.35 -4.72
C ALA A 313 21.58 -0.80 -4.83
N GLY A 314 21.47 -1.62 -5.87
CA GLY A 314 22.23 -2.84 -6.09
C GLY A 314 21.65 -4.05 -5.36
N TYR A 315 22.11 -5.22 -5.75
CA TYR A 315 21.74 -6.50 -5.15
C TYR A 315 23.00 -7.35 -4.93
N GLN A 316 23.26 -7.76 -3.68
CA GLN A 316 24.47 -8.50 -3.30
C GLN A 316 25.79 -7.90 -3.83
N GLY A 317 25.87 -6.56 -3.85
CA GLY A 317 27.05 -5.82 -4.34
C GLY A 317 27.07 -5.54 -5.86
N TYR A 318 26.11 -6.07 -6.62
CA TYR A 318 25.96 -5.80 -8.05
C TYR A 318 25.01 -4.63 -8.30
N MET A 319 25.49 -3.57 -8.97
CA MET A 319 24.73 -2.35 -9.24
C MET A 319 23.94 -2.36 -10.56
N GLY A 320 24.08 -3.41 -11.37
CA GLY A 320 23.67 -3.39 -12.77
C GLY A 320 24.70 -2.72 -13.69
N PRO A 321 24.41 -2.64 -15.00
CA PRO A 321 25.22 -1.87 -15.94
C PRO A 321 25.33 -0.40 -15.51
N GLN A 322 26.53 0.16 -15.70
CA GLN A 322 26.86 1.47 -15.16
C GLN A 322 25.92 2.56 -15.72
N GLY A 323 25.36 3.37 -14.81
CA GLY A 323 24.56 4.53 -15.18
C GLY A 323 23.10 4.25 -15.50
N TRP A 324 22.67 2.98 -15.47
CA TRP A 324 21.29 2.62 -15.78
C TRP A 324 20.31 3.20 -14.76
N ARG A 325 19.22 3.79 -15.27
CA ARG A 325 18.13 4.35 -14.46
C ARG A 325 16.79 4.00 -15.07
N ALA A 326 15.82 3.68 -14.24
CA ALA A 326 14.42 3.64 -14.67
C ALA A 326 13.82 5.04 -14.53
N GLN A 327 12.94 5.42 -15.45
CA GLN A 327 12.21 6.68 -15.41
C GLN A 327 10.75 6.45 -15.77
N ILE A 328 9.84 7.00 -14.96
CA ILE A 328 8.42 7.03 -15.24
C ILE A 328 8.01 8.45 -15.59
N MET A 329 7.25 8.60 -16.68
CA MET A 329 6.74 9.87 -17.17
C MET A 329 5.21 9.80 -17.29
N THR A 330 4.49 10.70 -16.62
CA THR A 330 3.03 10.80 -16.73
C THR A 330 2.65 12.17 -17.27
N PRO A 331 1.86 12.29 -18.36
CA PRO A 331 1.38 13.58 -18.84
C PRO A 331 0.66 14.34 -17.73
N LEU A 332 0.95 15.63 -17.58
CA LEU A 332 0.42 16.44 -16.47
C LEU A 332 -1.11 16.48 -16.46
N GLU A 333 -1.73 16.46 -17.66
CA GLU A 333 -3.18 16.39 -17.86
C GLU A 333 -3.83 15.07 -17.38
N LEU A 334 -3.06 13.99 -17.29
CA LEU A 334 -3.53 12.68 -16.82
C LEU A 334 -3.09 12.36 -15.39
N ALA A 335 -2.03 13.02 -14.90
CA ALA A 335 -1.41 12.76 -13.60
C ALA A 335 -2.40 12.79 -12.43
N PHE A 336 -3.37 13.69 -12.47
CA PHE A 336 -4.37 13.88 -11.41
C PHE A 336 -5.78 13.43 -11.82
N GLY A 337 -6.02 13.20 -13.11
CA GLY A 337 -7.34 12.91 -13.68
C GLY A 337 -7.85 11.47 -13.47
N LEU A 338 -6.94 10.54 -13.16
CA LEU A 338 -7.23 9.11 -12.97
C LEU A 338 -7.35 8.71 -11.49
N GLN A 339 -7.47 9.67 -10.59
CA GLN A 339 -8.02 9.36 -9.29
C GLN A 339 -9.49 9.05 -9.52
N SER A 340 -9.78 7.78 -9.80
CA SER A 340 -11.13 7.26 -10.00
C SER A 340 -12.05 7.88 -8.97
N GLN A 341 -13.23 8.29 -9.41
CA GLN A 341 -14.30 8.79 -8.54
C GLN A 341 -14.76 7.77 -7.49
N ALA A 342 -14.20 6.56 -7.48
CA ALA A 342 -14.17 5.68 -6.32
C ALA A 342 -13.30 6.31 -5.20
N GLY A 343 -13.80 7.38 -4.59
CA GLY A 343 -13.24 7.96 -3.38
C GLY A 343 -13.49 7.03 -2.19
N LEU A 344 -14.17 7.55 -1.17
CA LEU A 344 -14.76 6.70 -0.12
C LEU A 344 -15.95 5.86 -0.65
N ASP A 345 -16.32 6.02 -1.92
CA ASP A 345 -17.45 5.35 -2.55
C ASP A 345 -17.16 3.83 -2.71
N GLY A 346 -17.97 3.01 -2.04
CA GLY A 346 -17.80 1.55 -1.96
C GLY A 346 -17.11 1.07 -0.68
N LEU A 347 -16.59 1.99 0.15
CA LEU A 347 -16.14 1.67 1.51
C LEU A 347 -17.31 1.60 2.48
N ASP A 348 -17.18 0.76 3.49
CA ASP A 348 -18.11 0.78 4.62
C ASP A 348 -18.06 2.17 5.28
N ALA A 349 -19.23 2.78 5.48
CA ALA A 349 -19.33 4.14 6.01
C ALA A 349 -18.66 4.29 7.38
N ALA A 350 -18.66 3.23 8.22
CA ALA A 350 -17.97 3.23 9.49
C ALA A 350 -16.44 3.22 9.33
N VAL A 351 -15.93 2.48 8.35
CA VAL A 351 -14.50 2.46 8.02
C VAL A 351 -14.08 3.83 7.50
N ALA A 352 -14.82 4.41 6.57
CA ALA A 352 -14.59 5.76 6.04
C ALA A 352 -14.57 6.80 7.17
N GLN A 353 -15.58 6.80 8.05
CA GLN A 353 -15.66 7.73 9.18
C GLN A 353 -14.54 7.53 10.20
N GLY A 354 -14.18 6.28 10.48
CA GLY A 354 -13.11 5.94 11.42
C GLY A 354 -11.73 6.34 10.91
N LEU A 355 -11.48 6.11 9.63
CA LEU A 355 -10.30 6.58 8.89
C LEU A 355 -10.19 8.12 8.95
N LEU A 356 -11.31 8.83 8.70
CA LEU A 356 -11.38 10.30 8.81
C LEU A 356 -11.13 10.82 10.24
N ALA A 357 -11.49 10.07 11.29
CA ALA A 357 -11.22 10.48 12.67
C ALA A 357 -9.72 10.62 12.96
N HIS A 358 -8.88 9.87 12.25
CA HIS A 358 -7.42 9.94 12.35
C HIS A 358 -6.78 10.99 11.44
N ALA A 359 -7.57 11.74 10.64
CA ALA A 359 -7.07 12.74 9.69
C ALA A 359 -6.18 13.83 10.32
N HIS A 360 -6.37 14.14 11.61
CA HIS A 360 -5.55 15.11 12.35
C HIS A 360 -4.06 14.77 12.39
N ARG A 361 -3.70 13.49 12.25
CA ARG A 361 -2.29 13.03 12.19
C ARG A 361 -1.63 13.33 10.85
N PHE A 362 -2.43 13.53 9.81
CA PHE A 362 -1.98 13.64 8.43
C PHE A 362 -2.18 15.06 7.86
N CYS A 363 -3.24 15.76 8.30
CA CYS A 363 -3.51 17.15 7.92
C CYS A 363 -4.06 17.97 9.11
N PRO A 364 -3.18 18.48 9.99
CA PRO A 364 -3.57 19.34 11.11
C PRO A 364 -4.42 20.57 10.72
N PRO A 365 -4.17 21.26 9.58
CA PRO A 365 -5.02 22.37 9.13
C PRO A 365 -6.48 21.95 8.93
N LEU A 366 -6.74 20.79 8.34
CA LEU A 366 -8.09 20.25 8.14
C LEU A 366 -8.81 19.97 9.47
N HIS A 367 -8.10 19.44 10.46
CA HIS A 367 -8.68 19.21 11.78
C HIS A 367 -9.06 20.54 12.47
N ALA A 368 -8.22 21.57 12.34
CA ALA A 368 -8.52 22.90 12.84
C ALA A 368 -9.77 23.50 12.17
N ILE A 369 -9.96 23.29 10.86
CA ILE A 369 -11.17 23.71 10.12
C ILE A 369 -12.42 23.06 10.69
N ARG A 370 -12.42 21.73 10.85
CA ARG A 370 -13.57 21.00 11.41
C ARG A 370 -13.94 21.51 12.80
N SER A 371 -12.94 21.75 13.65
CA SER A 371 -13.13 22.33 14.99
C SER A 371 -13.67 23.77 14.95
N ALA A 372 -13.22 24.58 13.99
CA ALA A 372 -13.74 25.93 13.78
C ALA A 372 -15.21 25.91 13.30
N ALA A 373 -15.56 25.04 12.35
CA ALA A 373 -16.93 24.86 11.88
C ALA A 373 -17.87 24.40 13.01
N ASP A 374 -17.43 23.46 13.85
CA ASP A 374 -18.18 23.04 15.05
C ASP A 374 -18.39 24.21 16.03
N THR A 375 -17.39 25.09 16.17
CA THR A 375 -17.49 26.30 16.98
C THR A 375 -18.50 27.29 16.41
N ILE A 376 -18.52 27.51 15.09
CA ILE A 376 -19.51 28.38 14.42
C ILE A 376 -20.92 27.81 14.56
N ARG A 377 -21.09 26.50 14.35
CA ARG A 377 -22.38 25.82 14.53
C ARG A 377 -22.91 26.06 15.94
N ARG A 378 -22.06 25.89 16.97
CA ARG A 378 -22.43 26.16 18.36
C ARG A 378 -22.79 27.63 18.60
N VAL A 379 -22.09 28.57 17.98
CA VAL A 379 -22.38 30.01 18.07
C VAL A 379 -23.75 30.33 17.47
N VAL A 380 -24.04 29.84 16.27
CA VAL A 380 -25.34 30.03 15.61
C VAL A 380 -26.44 29.40 16.45
N TRP A 381 -26.20 28.19 16.95
CA TRP A 381 -27.13 27.48 17.83
C TRP A 381 -27.43 28.30 19.10
N ASN A 382 -26.41 28.81 19.78
CA ASN A 382 -26.56 29.71 20.94
C ASN A 382 -27.31 30.99 20.58
N GLY A 383 -27.04 31.60 19.42
CA GLY A 383 -27.75 32.79 18.94
C GLY A 383 -29.24 32.55 18.69
N ARG A 384 -29.60 31.39 18.11
CA ARG A 384 -30.99 30.99 17.89
C ARG A 384 -31.71 30.68 19.20
N VAL A 385 -31.05 30.00 20.15
CA VAL A 385 -31.61 29.78 21.50
C VAL A 385 -31.88 31.10 22.23
N MET A 386 -30.95 32.07 22.18
CA MET A 386 -31.10 33.36 22.89
C MET A 386 -32.23 34.26 22.35
N THR A 387 -32.59 34.06 21.08
CA THR A 387 -33.66 34.80 20.39
C THR A 387 -35.01 34.08 20.45
N ALA A 388 -35.01 32.80 20.79
CA ALA A 388 -36.21 32.00 20.92
C ALA A 388 -37.18 32.60 21.96
N GLY A 389 -38.44 32.80 21.56
CA GLY A 389 -39.49 33.38 22.41
C GLY A 389 -39.53 34.93 22.56
N LYS A 390 -38.65 35.71 21.90
CA LYS A 390 -38.68 37.19 21.91
C LYS A 390 -39.20 37.75 20.58
N GLN A 391 -40.52 37.76 20.39
CA GLN A 391 -41.13 37.94 19.05
C GLN A 391 -41.19 39.36 18.44
N MET A 392 -40.98 40.48 19.16
CA MET A 392 -41.36 41.80 18.60
C MET A 392 -40.26 42.77 18.14
N ASP A 393 -38.98 42.65 18.54
CA ASP A 393 -37.97 43.70 18.25
C ASP A 393 -36.74 43.27 17.43
N ASN A 394 -36.62 42.01 16.99
CA ASN A 394 -35.34 41.50 16.47
C ASN A 394 -35.37 40.86 15.06
N THR A 395 -36.36 41.18 14.22
CA THR A 395 -36.49 40.63 12.86
C THR A 395 -35.25 40.83 11.99
N ARG A 396 -34.54 41.96 12.13
CA ARG A 396 -33.29 42.24 11.40
C ARG A 396 -32.14 41.34 11.85
N LEU A 397 -31.99 41.15 13.17
CA LEU A 397 -30.99 40.25 13.73
C LEU A 397 -31.29 38.79 13.38
N GLN A 398 -32.56 38.42 13.35
CA GLN A 398 -33.00 37.07 12.97
C GLN A 398 -32.64 36.74 11.51
N ALA A 399 -32.85 37.68 10.58
CA ALA A 399 -32.42 37.52 9.19
C ALA A 399 -30.90 37.37 9.05
N VAL A 400 -30.11 38.15 9.83
CA VAL A 400 -28.64 38.01 9.86
C VAL A 400 -28.24 36.64 10.43
N LEU A 401 -28.84 36.19 11.53
CA LEU A 401 -28.57 34.87 12.13
C LEU A 401 -28.97 33.70 11.21
N GLU A 402 -30.03 33.87 10.42
CA GLU A 402 -30.44 32.90 9.41
C GLU A 402 -29.41 32.79 8.29
N GLN A 403 -28.96 33.93 7.75
CA GLN A 403 -27.91 33.98 6.73
C GLN A 403 -26.55 33.46 7.23
N ILE A 404 -26.18 33.74 8.49
CA ILE A 404 -25.00 33.15 9.13
C ILE A 404 -25.16 31.63 9.25
N GLY A 405 -26.35 31.15 9.63
CA GLY A 405 -26.64 29.72 9.73
C GLY A 405 -26.57 29.00 8.39
N GLU A 406 -27.18 29.56 7.34
CA GLU A 406 -27.17 29.02 5.98
C GLU A 406 -25.75 29.03 5.38
N THR A 407 -25.05 30.16 5.49
CA THR A 407 -23.66 30.28 5.01
C THR A 407 -22.73 29.37 5.80
N GLY A 408 -22.91 29.25 7.10
CA GLY A 408 -22.18 28.31 7.95
C GLY A 408 -22.42 26.85 7.57
N ALA A 409 -23.67 26.48 7.26
CA ALA A 409 -24.02 25.13 6.79
C ALA A 409 -23.37 24.81 5.43
N ARG A 410 -23.49 25.72 4.45
CA ARG A 410 -22.86 25.58 3.13
C ARG A 410 -21.33 25.53 3.24
N THR A 411 -20.76 26.32 4.14
CA THR A 411 -19.32 26.29 4.44
C THR A 411 -18.88 24.92 4.95
N ASN A 412 -19.61 24.35 5.91
CA ASN A 412 -19.31 23.03 6.45
C ASN A 412 -19.48 21.90 5.42
N GLU A 413 -20.42 22.04 4.50
CA GLU A 413 -20.61 21.10 3.39
C GLU A 413 -19.43 21.13 2.42
N VAL A 414 -19.02 22.31 1.94
CA VAL A 414 -17.85 22.45 1.06
C VAL A 414 -16.59 21.90 1.73
N PHE A 415 -16.37 22.21 3.02
CA PHE A 415 -15.23 21.66 3.76
C PHE A 415 -15.30 20.14 3.93
N SER A 416 -16.47 19.59 4.25
CA SER A 416 -16.67 18.14 4.33
C SER A 416 -16.31 17.45 3.02
N GLN A 417 -16.81 17.97 1.90
CA GLN A 417 -16.52 17.43 0.57
C GLN A 417 -15.01 17.52 0.23
N SER A 418 -14.36 18.62 0.57
CA SER A 418 -12.92 18.79 0.34
C SER A 418 -12.06 17.88 1.22
N ILE A 419 -12.49 17.64 2.47
CA ILE A 419 -11.85 16.65 3.36
C ILE A 419 -11.99 15.25 2.77
N ASP A 420 -13.20 14.87 2.39
CA ASP A 420 -13.49 13.55 1.85
C ASP A 420 -12.70 13.32 0.54
N ALA A 421 -12.56 14.37 -0.30
CA ALA A 421 -11.73 14.35 -1.51
C ALA A 421 -10.23 14.18 -1.20
N LEU A 422 -9.66 15.01 -0.31
CA LEU A 422 -8.24 14.89 0.07
C LEU A 422 -7.95 13.53 0.70
N TYR A 423 -8.85 13.03 1.55
CA TYR A 423 -8.71 11.72 2.16
C TYR A 423 -8.80 10.60 1.13
N GLY A 424 -9.73 10.69 0.18
CA GLY A 424 -9.82 9.78 -0.95
C GLY A 424 -8.51 9.74 -1.75
N THR A 425 -7.87 10.88 -2.00
CA THR A 425 -6.55 10.96 -2.65
C THR A 425 -5.47 10.22 -1.88
N VAL A 426 -5.35 10.47 -0.57
CA VAL A 426 -4.33 9.82 0.28
C VAL A 426 -4.57 8.31 0.35
N LEU A 427 -5.83 7.90 0.54
CA LEU A 427 -6.20 6.49 0.64
C LEU A 427 -5.95 5.75 -0.68
N ASN A 428 -6.33 6.34 -1.81
CA ASN A 428 -6.09 5.76 -3.13
C ASN A 428 -4.59 5.64 -3.45
N THR A 429 -3.78 6.61 -3.00
CA THR A 429 -2.32 6.52 -3.08
C THR A 429 -1.83 5.32 -2.28
N ALA A 430 -2.25 5.18 -1.01
CA ALA A 430 -1.86 4.04 -0.19
C ALA A 430 -2.32 2.69 -0.79
N LEU A 431 -3.55 2.59 -1.31
CA LEU A 431 -4.05 1.38 -1.97
C LEU A 431 -3.20 0.98 -3.18
N ARG A 432 -2.83 1.94 -4.02
CA ARG A 432 -1.97 1.73 -5.19
C ARG A 432 -0.56 1.33 -4.77
N ASP A 433 0.04 2.04 -3.81
CA ASP A 433 1.39 1.75 -3.34
C ASP A 433 1.50 0.35 -2.72
N ASN A 434 0.52 -0.07 -1.92
CA ASN A 434 0.51 -1.43 -1.36
C ASN A 434 0.25 -2.49 -2.43
N SER A 435 -0.58 -2.19 -3.45
CA SER A 435 -0.76 -3.11 -4.59
C SER A 435 0.55 -3.32 -5.35
N LEU A 436 1.21 -2.23 -5.77
CA LEU A 436 2.50 -2.26 -6.48
C LEU A 436 3.57 -3.03 -5.69
N LEU A 437 3.62 -2.81 -4.38
CA LEU A 437 4.51 -3.54 -3.49
C LEU A 437 4.27 -5.05 -3.53
N THR A 438 3.02 -5.48 -3.40
CA THR A 438 2.71 -6.93 -3.42
C THR A 438 2.99 -7.57 -4.78
N SER A 439 2.75 -6.85 -5.89
CA SER A 439 3.16 -7.28 -7.23
C SER A 439 4.66 -7.48 -7.32
N LEU A 440 5.47 -6.53 -6.84
CA LEU A 440 6.94 -6.67 -6.80
C LEU A 440 7.38 -7.91 -6.03
N LEU A 441 6.75 -8.18 -4.88
CA LEU A 441 7.12 -9.33 -4.05
C LEU A 441 6.89 -10.66 -4.79
N VAL A 442 5.71 -10.86 -5.38
CA VAL A 442 5.47 -12.10 -6.15
C VAL A 442 6.35 -12.19 -7.40
N ASP A 443 6.66 -11.06 -8.04
CA ASP A 443 7.52 -11.00 -9.22
C ASP A 443 8.97 -11.39 -8.92
N LEU A 444 9.49 -10.98 -7.76
CA LEU A 444 10.81 -11.40 -7.28
C LEU A 444 10.81 -12.89 -6.90
N LEU A 445 9.73 -13.33 -6.25
CA LEU A 445 9.57 -14.71 -5.85
C LEU A 445 9.56 -15.64 -7.07
N ASP A 446 8.70 -15.38 -8.05
CA ASP A 446 8.55 -16.25 -9.23
C ASP A 446 9.83 -16.31 -10.06
N ARG A 447 10.58 -15.19 -10.19
CA ARG A 447 11.90 -15.17 -10.84
C ARG A 447 12.93 -16.02 -10.09
N ASN A 448 12.96 -15.93 -8.76
CA ASN A 448 13.89 -16.73 -7.96
C ASN A 448 13.58 -18.23 -8.06
N LEU A 449 12.29 -18.60 -8.01
CA LEU A 449 11.85 -19.99 -8.10
C LEU A 449 12.02 -20.58 -9.51
N TYR A 450 11.86 -19.77 -10.56
CA TYR A 450 12.19 -20.14 -11.94
C TYR A 450 13.63 -20.65 -12.07
N GLU A 451 14.60 -19.97 -11.45
CA GLU A 451 15.99 -20.42 -11.51
C GLU A 451 16.18 -21.79 -10.84
N ARG A 452 15.45 -22.10 -9.76
CA ARG A 452 15.53 -23.42 -9.10
C ARG A 452 15.01 -24.55 -9.98
N ALA A 453 13.95 -24.29 -10.74
CA ALA A 453 13.44 -25.22 -11.74
C ALA A 453 14.46 -25.46 -12.87
N ASN A 454 15.25 -24.46 -13.23
CA ASN A 454 16.28 -24.59 -14.27
C ASN A 454 17.52 -25.32 -13.75
N ASP A 455 17.98 -24.95 -12.55
CA ASP A 455 19.17 -25.49 -11.90
C ASP A 455 19.08 -27.02 -11.76
N CYS A 456 17.96 -27.54 -11.26
CA CYS A 456 17.80 -28.99 -11.09
C CYS A 456 17.88 -29.73 -12.43
N ARG A 457 17.23 -29.19 -13.47
CA ARG A 457 17.21 -29.76 -14.82
C ARG A 457 18.58 -29.69 -15.49
N TRP A 458 19.35 -28.64 -15.26
CA TRP A 458 20.68 -28.49 -15.84
C TRP A 458 21.68 -29.41 -15.14
N TRP A 459 21.71 -29.42 -13.81
CA TRP A 459 22.66 -30.22 -13.04
C TRP A 459 22.38 -31.73 -13.14
N ALA A 460 21.14 -32.14 -13.44
CA ALA A 460 20.83 -33.53 -13.79
C ALA A 460 21.51 -34.02 -15.07
N LEU A 461 22.04 -33.13 -15.92
CA LEU A 461 22.79 -33.45 -17.15
C LEU A 461 24.32 -33.54 -16.94
N THR A 462 24.75 -33.61 -15.69
CA THR A 462 26.16 -33.72 -15.32
C THR A 462 26.65 -35.16 -15.54
N PRO A 463 27.60 -35.43 -16.44
CA PRO A 463 28.02 -36.79 -16.78
C PRO A 463 28.52 -37.61 -15.59
N GLN A 464 29.26 -36.96 -14.68
CA GLN A 464 29.79 -37.60 -13.48
C GLN A 464 28.68 -38.16 -12.58
N LEU A 465 27.49 -37.56 -12.59
CA LEU A 465 26.35 -38.03 -11.80
C LEU A 465 25.66 -39.22 -12.46
N SER A 466 25.55 -39.25 -13.79
CA SER A 466 25.03 -40.43 -14.51
C SER A 466 25.98 -41.62 -14.38
N GLU A 467 27.29 -41.40 -14.57
CA GLU A 467 28.32 -42.44 -14.44
C GLU A 467 28.30 -43.06 -13.03
N LEU A 468 28.26 -42.22 -11.99
CA LEU A 468 28.13 -42.69 -10.60
C LEU A 468 26.91 -43.61 -10.40
N LEU A 469 25.75 -43.21 -10.93
CA LEU A 469 24.52 -43.98 -10.74
C LEU A 469 24.49 -45.28 -11.57
N GLU A 470 25.12 -45.29 -12.75
CA GLU A 470 25.32 -46.51 -13.55
C GLU A 470 26.21 -47.51 -12.82
N ASP A 471 27.36 -47.07 -12.33
CA ASP A 471 28.31 -47.92 -11.60
C ASP A 471 27.69 -48.44 -10.29
N LEU A 472 26.89 -47.62 -9.61
CA LEU A 472 26.08 -48.04 -8.45
C LEU A 472 25.06 -49.13 -8.80
N ALA A 473 24.40 -49.02 -9.95
CA ALA A 473 23.44 -50.03 -10.40
C ALA A 473 24.12 -51.36 -10.74
N LEU A 474 25.37 -51.32 -11.22
CA LEU A 474 26.20 -52.49 -11.52
C LEU A 474 26.92 -53.07 -10.28
N GLY A 475 26.98 -52.32 -9.18
CA GLY A 475 27.72 -52.70 -7.97
C GLY A 475 29.23 -52.51 -8.11
N GLU A 476 29.67 -51.66 -9.04
CA GLU A 476 31.07 -51.43 -9.42
C GLU A 476 31.63 -50.11 -8.85
N THR A 477 30.88 -49.42 -8.00
CA THR A 477 31.24 -48.08 -7.49
C THR A 477 32.51 -48.08 -6.64
N ALA A 478 33.46 -47.22 -7.01
CA ALA A 478 34.61 -46.92 -6.17
C ALA A 478 34.24 -45.86 -5.09
N PRO A 479 34.73 -45.97 -3.84
CA PRO A 479 34.52 -44.94 -2.81
C PRO A 479 34.94 -43.53 -3.25
N ASP A 480 35.94 -43.44 -4.13
CA ASP A 480 36.45 -42.18 -4.68
C ASP A 480 35.41 -41.47 -5.57
N GLN A 481 34.58 -42.20 -6.33
CA GLN A 481 33.55 -41.61 -7.19
C GLN A 481 32.45 -40.90 -6.38
N VAL A 482 32.03 -41.49 -5.26
CA VAL A 482 31.07 -40.85 -4.34
C VAL A 482 31.66 -39.57 -3.74
N SER A 483 32.95 -39.61 -3.39
CA SER A 483 33.68 -38.45 -2.86
C SER A 483 33.79 -37.33 -3.91
N GLU A 484 34.11 -37.66 -5.15
CA GLU A 484 34.16 -36.72 -6.27
C GLU A 484 32.79 -36.07 -6.54
N ALA A 485 31.71 -36.86 -6.55
CA ALA A 485 30.37 -36.34 -6.69
C ALA A 485 30.01 -35.39 -5.52
N CYS A 486 30.31 -35.74 -4.28
CA CYS A 486 30.08 -34.86 -3.14
C CYS A 486 30.88 -33.55 -3.25
N ALA A 487 32.14 -33.61 -3.70
CA ALA A 487 32.97 -32.43 -3.91
C ALA A 487 32.39 -31.52 -5.02
N LEU A 488 31.89 -32.12 -6.11
CA LEU A 488 31.22 -31.39 -7.20
C LEU A 488 29.95 -30.69 -6.70
N LEU A 489 29.07 -31.41 -5.99
CA LEU A 489 27.86 -30.82 -5.41
C LEU A 489 28.19 -29.70 -4.41
N THR A 490 29.28 -29.84 -3.65
CA THR A 490 29.74 -28.81 -2.71
C THR A 490 30.24 -27.57 -3.44
N ALA A 491 31.01 -27.72 -4.52
CA ALA A 491 31.47 -26.60 -5.34
C ALA A 491 30.30 -25.82 -5.96
N ILE A 492 29.27 -26.53 -6.44
CA ILE A 492 28.02 -25.91 -6.92
C ILE A 492 27.32 -25.18 -5.78
N HIS A 493 27.15 -25.83 -4.63
CA HIS A 493 26.47 -25.27 -3.46
C HIS A 493 27.17 -24.02 -2.92
N ASP A 494 28.49 -23.93 -2.98
CA ASP A 494 29.25 -22.75 -2.57
C ASP A 494 28.92 -21.51 -3.41
N LEU A 495 28.76 -21.69 -4.72
CA LEU A 495 28.36 -20.63 -5.65
C LEU A 495 26.88 -20.25 -5.50
N TYR A 496 26.00 -21.23 -5.33
CA TYR A 496 24.54 -21.05 -5.26
C TYR A 496 24.06 -21.15 -3.81
N THR A 497 24.28 -20.08 -3.05
CA THR A 497 24.04 -20.09 -1.60
C THR A 497 22.57 -20.28 -1.21
N VAL A 498 21.64 -20.02 -2.13
CA VAL A 498 20.17 -20.14 -2.04
C VAL A 498 19.65 -21.52 -1.63
N TYR A 499 20.48 -22.56 -1.80
CA TYR A 499 20.15 -23.91 -1.39
C TYR A 499 20.57 -24.20 0.04
N GLN A 500 19.76 -24.99 0.73
CA GLN A 500 20.14 -25.55 2.02
C GLN A 500 20.98 -26.82 1.84
N GLN A 501 20.62 -27.64 0.85
CA GLN A 501 21.27 -28.92 0.57
C GLN A 501 21.05 -29.31 -0.89
N ILE A 502 22.05 -29.94 -1.51
CA ILE A 502 21.92 -30.61 -2.80
C ILE A 502 22.14 -32.10 -2.58
N ILE A 503 21.25 -32.95 -3.10
CA ILE A 503 21.28 -34.40 -2.95
C ILE A 503 21.16 -35.11 -4.30
N VAL A 504 21.81 -36.26 -4.42
CA VAL A 504 21.64 -37.20 -5.54
C VAL A 504 21.21 -38.55 -4.96
N TYR A 505 20.22 -39.18 -5.58
CA TYR A 505 19.63 -40.44 -5.14
C TYR A 505 19.42 -41.43 -6.28
N ASP A 506 19.42 -42.72 -5.97
CA ASP A 506 19.21 -43.81 -6.92
C ASP A 506 17.73 -44.01 -7.29
N VAL A 507 17.42 -44.97 -8.18
CA VAL A 507 16.04 -45.34 -8.57
C VAL A 507 15.14 -45.79 -7.42
N ARG A 508 15.70 -46.15 -6.25
CA ARG A 508 14.94 -46.51 -5.05
C ARG A 508 14.73 -45.30 -4.13
N GLY A 509 15.23 -44.13 -4.52
CA GLY A 509 15.18 -42.90 -3.73
C GLY A 509 16.24 -42.83 -2.63
N ARG A 510 17.21 -43.76 -2.61
CA ARG A 510 18.27 -43.76 -1.59
C ARG A 510 19.30 -42.68 -1.93
N VAL A 511 19.60 -41.79 -1.00
CA VAL A 511 20.58 -40.71 -1.15
C VAL A 511 21.99 -41.31 -1.17
N VAL A 512 22.73 -41.04 -2.25
CA VAL A 512 24.07 -41.59 -2.53
C VAL A 512 25.17 -40.53 -2.53
N ALA A 513 24.85 -39.26 -2.81
CA ALA A 513 25.79 -38.15 -2.72
C ALA A 513 25.08 -36.87 -2.24
N VAL A 514 25.83 -36.02 -1.51
CA VAL A 514 25.31 -34.81 -0.87
C VAL A 514 26.36 -33.68 -0.94
N SER A 515 25.92 -32.43 -1.05
CA SER A 515 26.79 -31.27 -0.80
C SER A 515 27.16 -31.16 0.69
N GLN A 516 28.36 -30.66 1.00
CA GLN A 516 28.97 -30.71 2.34
C GLN A 516 29.16 -29.33 2.99
N ARG A 517 28.49 -28.29 2.48
CA ARG A 517 28.73 -26.91 2.88
C ARG A 517 28.30 -26.63 4.33
N GLY A 518 29.24 -26.15 5.15
CA GLY A 518 28.96 -25.52 6.45
C GLY A 518 28.40 -26.45 7.54
N ARG A 519 28.41 -27.78 7.34
CA ARG A 519 27.93 -28.77 8.32
C ARG A 519 29.06 -29.66 8.85
N PRO A 520 28.99 -30.12 10.11
CA PRO A 520 29.94 -31.12 10.63
C PRO A 520 29.83 -32.45 9.87
N ASP A 521 30.95 -33.14 9.65
CA ASP A 521 31.02 -34.46 8.99
C ASP A 521 30.01 -35.50 9.51
N ALA A 522 29.63 -35.41 10.79
CA ALA A 522 28.69 -36.34 11.43
C ALA A 522 27.24 -36.19 10.90
N GLU A 523 26.79 -34.96 10.64
CA GLU A 523 25.45 -34.71 10.07
C GLU A 523 25.40 -35.12 8.59
N ILE A 524 26.48 -34.85 7.84
CA ILE A 524 26.61 -35.24 6.44
C ILE A 524 26.54 -36.76 6.28
N ARG A 525 27.20 -37.52 7.16
CA ARG A 525 27.09 -39.00 7.19
C ARG A 525 25.70 -39.49 7.56
N GLY A 526 24.93 -38.69 8.32
CA GLY A 526 23.54 -39.01 8.68
C GLY A 526 22.57 -38.91 7.50
N LEU A 527 22.89 -38.11 6.48
CA LEU A 527 22.07 -37.95 5.27
C LEU A 527 22.31 -39.04 4.23
N LEU A 528 23.55 -39.55 4.12
CA LEU A 528 23.88 -40.62 3.20
C LEU A 528 23.15 -41.91 3.57
N GLY A 529 22.49 -42.52 2.58
CA GLY A 529 21.69 -43.73 2.77
C GLY A 529 20.27 -43.50 3.30
N THR A 530 19.88 -42.26 3.58
CA THR A 530 18.46 -41.88 3.80
C THR A 530 17.67 -41.99 2.49
N TYR A 531 16.35 -41.84 2.57
CA TYR A 531 15.46 -41.91 1.41
C TYR A 531 14.71 -40.60 1.23
N ILE A 532 14.51 -40.18 -0.01
CA ILE A 532 13.59 -39.09 -0.35
C ILE A 532 12.12 -39.53 -0.19
N GLU A 533 11.20 -38.57 -0.23
CA GLU A 533 9.77 -38.86 -0.12
C GLU A 533 9.28 -39.72 -1.29
N THR A 534 8.46 -40.73 -0.98
CA THR A 534 8.00 -41.73 -1.96
C THR A 534 7.14 -41.14 -3.07
N ASP A 535 6.30 -40.15 -2.74
CA ASP A 535 5.48 -39.45 -3.73
C ASP A 535 6.34 -38.63 -4.71
N SER A 536 7.33 -37.89 -4.20
CA SER A 536 8.31 -37.18 -5.03
C SER A 536 9.08 -38.14 -5.93
N LEU A 537 9.57 -39.27 -5.38
CA LEU A 537 10.28 -40.29 -6.17
C LEU A 537 9.44 -40.81 -7.33
N HIS A 538 8.17 -41.15 -7.08
CA HIS A 538 7.26 -41.63 -8.12
C HIS A 538 7.09 -40.61 -9.25
N GLN A 539 6.96 -39.32 -8.91
CA GLN A 539 6.85 -38.25 -9.92
C GLN A 539 8.15 -38.08 -10.72
N VAL A 540 9.31 -38.15 -10.05
CA VAL A 540 10.63 -38.01 -10.71
C VAL A 540 10.88 -39.14 -11.70
N LEU A 541 10.59 -40.38 -11.32
CA LEU A 541 10.75 -41.55 -12.20
C LEU A 541 9.80 -41.51 -13.41
N ALA A 542 8.67 -40.79 -13.30
CA ALA A 542 7.68 -40.63 -14.37
C ALA A 542 7.96 -39.45 -15.32
N LEU A 543 8.99 -38.64 -15.06
CA LEU A 543 9.32 -37.49 -15.92
C LEU A 543 9.62 -37.96 -17.35
N GLY A 544 9.09 -37.25 -18.35
CA GLY A 544 9.17 -37.67 -19.77
C GLY A 544 10.43 -37.25 -20.53
N GLY A 545 11.30 -36.42 -19.93
CA GLY A 545 12.51 -35.95 -20.60
C GLY A 545 13.33 -34.97 -19.76
N THR A 546 14.38 -34.42 -20.35
CA THR A 546 15.38 -33.54 -19.68
C THR A 546 14.91 -32.11 -19.44
N GLN A 547 13.73 -31.75 -19.95
CA GLN A 547 13.08 -30.45 -19.69
C GLN A 547 12.04 -30.54 -18.56
N ALA A 548 11.64 -31.74 -18.17
CA ALA A 548 10.65 -31.96 -17.13
C ALA A 548 11.32 -31.98 -15.75
N TYR A 549 10.58 -31.53 -14.74
CA TYR A 549 11.02 -31.47 -13.35
C TYR A 549 9.82 -31.66 -12.43
N HIS A 550 10.09 -31.90 -11.15
CA HIS A 550 9.06 -32.02 -10.11
C HIS A 550 9.42 -31.13 -8.93
N VAL A 551 8.43 -30.46 -8.34
CA VAL A 551 8.61 -29.68 -7.11
C VAL A 551 7.79 -30.36 -6.02
N SER A 552 8.41 -30.57 -4.86
CA SER A 552 7.70 -31.10 -3.70
C SER A 552 6.57 -30.14 -3.28
N PRO A 553 5.49 -30.64 -2.67
CA PRO A 553 4.54 -29.79 -1.95
C PRO A 553 5.25 -28.94 -0.87
N TRP A 554 4.63 -27.84 -0.45
CA TRP A 554 5.11 -27.03 0.67
C TRP A 554 5.01 -27.80 2.00
N ARG A 555 6.11 -28.43 2.41
CA ARG A 555 6.21 -29.26 3.64
C ARG A 555 7.65 -29.37 4.12
N PRO A 556 7.91 -29.78 5.38
CA PRO A 556 9.27 -30.12 5.81
C PRO A 556 9.82 -31.28 4.98
N CYS A 557 11.08 -31.16 4.57
CA CYS A 557 11.80 -32.20 3.84
C CYS A 557 12.34 -33.24 4.84
N VAL A 558 12.30 -34.54 4.50
CA VAL A 558 12.74 -35.63 5.39
C VAL A 558 14.18 -35.43 5.90
N GLN A 559 15.05 -34.89 5.06
CA GLN A 559 16.45 -34.61 5.39
C GLN A 559 16.62 -33.38 6.32
N HIS A 560 15.59 -32.55 6.47
CA HIS A 560 15.61 -31.25 7.14
C HIS A 560 14.30 -30.96 7.91
N GLU A 561 13.74 -31.94 8.61
CA GLU A 561 12.42 -31.79 9.26
C GLU A 561 12.37 -30.65 10.29
N GLU A 562 13.48 -30.41 10.99
CA GLU A 562 13.60 -29.38 12.04
C GLU A 562 13.64 -27.95 11.49
N ASP A 563 13.96 -27.78 10.20
CA ASP A 563 14.12 -26.47 9.55
C ASP A 563 12.79 -25.88 9.01
N GLY A 564 11.71 -26.66 9.14
CA GLY A 564 10.36 -26.27 8.72
C GLY A 564 10.06 -26.46 7.23
N PRO A 565 8.90 -25.99 6.76
CA PRO A 565 8.46 -26.24 5.38
C PRO A 565 9.34 -25.57 4.31
N THR A 566 9.59 -26.29 3.22
CA THR A 566 10.33 -25.78 2.06
C THR A 566 9.87 -26.43 0.75
N TYR A 567 10.51 -26.03 -0.35
CA TYR A 567 10.40 -26.65 -1.66
C TYR A 567 11.67 -27.45 -1.97
N VAL A 568 11.50 -28.66 -2.48
CA VAL A 568 12.57 -29.46 -3.07
C VAL A 568 12.33 -29.57 -4.57
N TYR A 569 13.30 -29.11 -5.36
CA TYR A 569 13.24 -29.17 -6.82
C TYR A 569 13.98 -30.41 -7.30
N HIS A 570 13.30 -31.27 -8.03
CA HIS A 570 13.82 -32.54 -8.50
C HIS A 570 13.86 -32.63 -10.02
N ALA A 571 14.91 -33.27 -10.52
CA ALA A 571 15.00 -33.69 -11.92
C ALA A 571 15.59 -35.10 -12.01
N ALA A 572 15.18 -35.83 -13.05
CA ALA A 572 15.65 -37.19 -13.30
C ALA A 572 17.05 -37.17 -13.93
N ILE A 573 17.98 -37.95 -13.36
CA ILE A 573 19.28 -38.23 -13.96
C ILE A 573 19.12 -39.44 -14.87
N ARG A 574 19.66 -39.35 -16.09
CA ARG A 574 19.46 -40.36 -17.13
C ARG A 574 20.78 -40.81 -17.73
N ASN A 575 20.79 -42.04 -18.23
CA ASN A 575 21.86 -42.52 -19.10
C ASN A 575 21.73 -41.97 -20.53
N ALA A 576 22.69 -42.32 -21.40
CA ALA A 576 22.70 -41.95 -22.80
C ALA A 576 21.46 -42.43 -23.59
N ASP A 577 20.85 -43.56 -23.20
CA ASP A 577 19.63 -44.10 -23.80
C ASP A 577 18.34 -43.42 -23.29
N GLY A 578 18.46 -42.48 -22.34
CA GLY A 578 17.33 -41.76 -21.75
C GLY A 578 16.62 -42.49 -20.60
N VAL A 579 17.15 -43.64 -20.15
CA VAL A 579 16.66 -44.41 -18.99
C VAL A 579 16.95 -43.64 -17.72
N VAL A 580 15.98 -43.55 -16.81
CA VAL A 580 16.13 -42.89 -15.51
C VAL A 580 16.94 -43.77 -14.57
N LEU A 581 18.06 -43.24 -14.07
CA LEU A 581 18.97 -43.91 -13.13
C LEU A 581 18.72 -43.51 -11.66
N GLY A 582 17.93 -42.46 -11.46
CA GLY A 582 17.70 -41.82 -10.18
C GLY A 582 17.37 -40.35 -10.38
N GLY A 583 17.73 -39.51 -9.42
CA GLY A 583 17.49 -38.07 -9.56
C GLY A 583 18.39 -37.21 -8.69
N ILE A 584 18.34 -35.93 -9.00
CA ILE A 584 18.89 -34.86 -8.15
C ILE A 584 17.74 -34.18 -7.41
N GLY A 585 17.99 -33.72 -6.20
CA GLY A 585 17.06 -32.94 -5.37
C GLY A 585 17.75 -31.70 -4.83
N LEU A 586 17.16 -30.53 -5.05
CA LEU A 586 17.68 -29.26 -4.57
C LEU A 586 16.77 -28.73 -3.45
N VAL A 587 17.23 -28.84 -2.21
CA VAL A 587 16.48 -28.36 -1.04
C VAL A 587 16.66 -26.85 -0.96
N PHE A 588 15.59 -26.11 -1.24
CA PHE A 588 15.61 -24.65 -1.24
C PHE A 588 15.67 -24.11 0.21
N HIS A 589 16.36 -23.01 0.45
CA HIS A 589 16.39 -22.39 1.78
C HIS A 589 15.25 -21.37 1.96
N ALA A 590 13.99 -21.83 1.89
CA ALA A 590 12.82 -20.95 1.80
C ALA A 590 12.72 -19.88 2.90
N GLN A 591 12.97 -20.24 4.17
CA GLN A 591 12.89 -19.30 5.29
C GLN A 591 13.83 -18.09 5.12
N ARG A 592 15.09 -18.34 4.75
CA ARG A 592 16.10 -17.28 4.57
C ARG A 592 15.81 -16.45 3.33
N GLU A 593 15.56 -17.12 2.21
CA GLU A 593 15.38 -16.43 0.92
C GLU A 593 14.10 -15.60 0.90
N PHE A 594 12.97 -16.14 1.37
CA PHE A 594 11.72 -15.39 1.43
C PHE A 594 11.82 -14.19 2.37
N LYS A 595 12.48 -14.36 3.52
CA LYS A 595 12.69 -13.26 4.46
C LYS A 595 13.58 -12.17 3.85
N ALA A 596 14.68 -12.54 3.19
CA ALA A 596 15.56 -11.60 2.52
C ALA A 596 14.84 -10.83 1.38
N MET A 597 13.93 -11.48 0.65
CA MET A 597 13.08 -10.80 -0.35
C MET A 597 12.16 -9.77 0.31
N LEU A 598 11.46 -10.13 1.39
CA LEU A 598 10.53 -9.24 2.11
C LEU A 598 11.27 -8.04 2.73
N GLU A 599 12.41 -8.28 3.37
CA GLU A 599 13.25 -7.23 4.00
C GLU A 599 13.89 -6.34 2.93
N GLY A 600 14.38 -6.93 1.85
CA GLY A 600 15.02 -6.21 0.74
C GLY A 600 14.11 -5.24 -0.01
N VAL A 601 12.79 -5.40 0.10
CA VAL A 601 11.80 -4.46 -0.49
C VAL A 601 11.28 -3.45 0.54
N THR A 602 11.27 -3.80 1.83
CA THR A 602 10.81 -2.89 2.90
C THR A 602 11.90 -1.90 3.37
N GLY A 603 13.18 -2.23 3.17
CA GLY A 603 14.36 -1.52 3.69
C GLY A 603 14.56 -0.04 3.33
N VAL A 604 13.71 0.57 2.50
CA VAL A 604 13.77 2.01 2.16
C VAL A 604 12.49 2.76 2.59
N GLN A 605 11.41 2.06 2.94
CA GLN A 605 10.09 2.66 3.23
C GLN A 605 9.45 2.20 4.55
N ALA A 606 10.23 1.65 5.48
CA ALA A 606 9.76 1.14 6.78
C ALA A 606 9.14 2.22 7.72
N ALA A 607 9.10 3.49 7.32
CA ALA A 607 8.64 4.61 8.15
C ALA A 607 7.12 4.67 8.44
N GLY A 608 6.33 3.63 8.12
CA GLY A 608 4.86 3.70 8.13
C GLY A 608 4.09 2.56 8.80
N GLY A 609 4.74 1.66 9.56
CA GLY A 609 4.03 0.52 10.17
C GLY A 609 3.47 -0.49 9.14
N ARG A 610 4.05 -0.51 7.94
CA ARG A 610 3.70 -1.44 6.85
C ARG A 610 4.37 -2.79 7.06
N ARG A 611 3.61 -3.86 6.92
CA ARG A 611 4.06 -5.25 7.09
C ARG A 611 3.82 -6.00 5.80
N VAL A 612 4.67 -6.95 5.47
CA VAL A 612 4.55 -7.79 4.27
C VAL A 612 4.75 -9.26 4.61
N ALA A 613 4.07 -10.14 3.88
CA ALA A 613 4.18 -11.58 4.06
C ALA A 613 3.93 -12.33 2.76
N TYR A 614 4.47 -13.54 2.65
CA TYR A 614 4.04 -14.53 1.66
C TYR A 614 3.08 -15.51 2.32
N LEU A 615 1.98 -15.81 1.64
CA LEU A 615 0.95 -16.73 2.08
C LEU A 615 0.72 -17.81 1.03
N ASN A 616 0.26 -18.99 1.46
CA ASN A 616 -0.37 -19.92 0.54
C ASN A 616 -1.84 -19.51 0.28
N ARG A 617 -2.54 -20.24 -0.60
CA ARG A 617 -3.97 -20.03 -0.89
C ARG A 617 -4.92 -20.19 0.29
N SER A 618 -4.56 -20.98 1.30
CA SER A 618 -5.40 -21.11 2.48
C SER A 618 -5.32 -19.88 3.37
N GLY A 619 -4.33 -18.99 3.17
CA GLY A 619 -4.05 -17.85 4.06
C GLY A 619 -3.03 -18.18 5.16
N LEU A 620 -2.31 -19.30 5.03
CA LEU A 620 -1.23 -19.69 5.93
C LEU A 620 0.02 -18.86 5.62
N VAL A 621 0.62 -18.26 6.64
CA VAL A 621 1.88 -17.53 6.51
C VAL A 621 3.02 -18.48 6.17
N MET A 622 3.70 -18.23 5.06
CA MET A 622 4.93 -18.94 4.66
C MET A 622 6.17 -18.20 5.14
N SER A 623 6.16 -16.87 5.05
CA SER A 623 7.22 -15.99 5.55
C SER A 623 6.67 -14.57 5.77
N SER A 624 7.31 -13.78 6.61
CA SER A 624 6.84 -12.46 7.02
C SER A 624 7.99 -11.52 7.41
N SER A 625 7.78 -10.23 7.19
CA SER A 625 8.65 -9.16 7.71
C SER A 625 8.34 -8.75 9.15
N ASP A 626 7.23 -9.21 9.72
CA ASP A 626 6.77 -8.89 11.08
C ASP A 626 6.89 -10.12 11.99
N VAL A 627 7.53 -9.95 13.15
CA VAL A 627 7.69 -10.97 14.20
C VAL A 627 6.35 -11.47 14.78
N GLN A 628 5.30 -10.65 14.69
CA GLN A 628 3.95 -11.01 15.13
C GLN A 628 3.21 -11.93 14.14
N LEU A 629 3.68 -12.00 12.89
CA LEU A 629 3.11 -12.85 11.83
C LEU A 629 4.07 -14.01 11.57
N GLN A 630 4.01 -15.05 12.41
CA GLN A 630 4.95 -16.16 12.31
C GLN A 630 4.55 -17.14 11.19
N PRO A 631 5.52 -17.81 10.53
CA PRO A 631 5.24 -18.92 9.62
C PRO A 631 4.35 -19.98 10.28
N GLY A 632 3.37 -20.50 9.53
CA GLY A 632 2.37 -21.45 10.02
C GLY A 632 1.14 -20.81 10.68
N MET A 633 1.10 -19.49 10.88
CA MET A 633 -0.12 -18.82 11.33
C MET A 633 -1.14 -18.72 10.21
N GLN A 634 -2.41 -18.98 10.53
CA GLN A 634 -3.54 -18.81 9.62
C GLN A 634 -4.10 -17.39 9.77
N LEU A 635 -4.11 -16.62 8.68
CA LEU A 635 -4.67 -15.27 8.69
C LEU A 635 -6.18 -15.30 8.38
N ASP A 636 -6.92 -14.44 9.07
CA ASP A 636 -8.34 -14.18 8.80
C ASP A 636 -8.46 -13.06 7.77
N LEU A 637 -8.44 -13.46 6.49
CA LEU A 637 -8.60 -12.58 5.34
C LEU A 637 -9.92 -12.89 4.63
N PRO A 638 -10.59 -11.89 4.02
CA PRO A 638 -11.77 -12.12 3.21
C PRO A 638 -11.54 -13.21 2.15
N PRO A 639 -12.44 -14.19 1.95
CA PRO A 639 -12.22 -15.29 1.01
C PRO A 639 -11.89 -14.84 -0.43
N GLN A 640 -12.48 -13.72 -0.85
CA GLN A 640 -12.22 -13.12 -2.18
C GLN A 640 -10.77 -12.65 -2.35
N MET A 641 -10.07 -12.30 -1.26
CA MET A 641 -8.64 -11.94 -1.28
C MET A 641 -7.75 -13.16 -1.53
N LEU A 642 -8.16 -14.33 -1.03
CA LEU A 642 -7.41 -15.58 -1.20
C LEU A 642 -7.68 -16.24 -2.56
N ALA A 643 -8.87 -16.01 -3.12
CA ALA A 643 -9.35 -16.62 -4.37
C ALA A 643 -8.98 -15.85 -5.66
N LEU A 644 -7.99 -14.96 -5.62
CA LEU A 644 -7.56 -14.19 -6.81
C LEU A 644 -7.01 -15.09 -7.92
N ALA A 645 -7.35 -14.81 -9.18
CA ALA A 645 -6.70 -15.53 -10.29
C ALA A 645 -5.21 -15.15 -10.38
N SER A 646 -4.41 -16.00 -11.04
CA SER A 646 -2.98 -15.73 -11.26
C SER A 646 -2.77 -14.34 -11.91
N GLY A 647 -1.82 -13.57 -11.36
CA GLY A 647 -1.53 -12.20 -11.78
C GLY A 647 -2.52 -11.13 -11.35
N GLN A 648 -3.61 -11.47 -10.66
CA GLN A 648 -4.55 -10.48 -10.13
C GLN A 648 -4.09 -9.93 -8.78
N SER A 649 -4.44 -8.67 -8.55
CA SER A 649 -4.20 -7.94 -7.30
C SER A 649 -5.52 -7.38 -6.77
N MET A 650 -5.65 -7.33 -5.45
CA MET A 650 -6.73 -6.61 -4.79
C MET A 650 -6.20 -5.83 -3.60
N ALA A 651 -6.64 -4.59 -3.46
CA ALA A 651 -6.37 -3.77 -2.29
C ALA A 651 -7.66 -3.18 -1.74
N ARG A 652 -7.80 -3.16 -0.42
CA ARG A 652 -9.00 -2.70 0.27
C ARG A 652 -8.64 -1.99 1.57
N ALA A 653 -9.35 -0.92 1.87
CA ALA A 653 -9.34 -0.35 3.20
C ALA A 653 -10.40 -1.06 4.07
N MET A 654 -9.98 -1.61 5.21
CA MET A 654 -10.84 -2.40 6.08
C MET A 654 -10.35 -2.38 7.54
N VAL A 655 -11.18 -2.87 8.45
CA VAL A 655 -10.73 -3.19 9.80
C VAL A 655 -9.97 -4.51 9.77
N TYR A 656 -8.74 -4.50 10.27
CA TYR A 656 -7.91 -5.69 10.42
C TYR A 656 -7.17 -5.62 11.76
N GLN A 657 -7.31 -6.66 12.58
CA GLN A 657 -6.68 -6.74 13.91
C GLN A 657 -6.94 -5.51 14.81
N GLY A 658 -8.18 -4.99 14.82
CA GLY A 658 -8.57 -3.84 15.65
C GLY A 658 -8.03 -2.49 15.16
N GLN A 659 -7.48 -2.43 13.95
CA GLN A 659 -6.97 -1.21 13.31
C GLN A 659 -7.65 -0.97 11.97
N TYR A 660 -7.82 0.30 11.60
CA TYR A 660 -8.13 0.67 10.22
C TYR A 660 -6.87 0.52 9.38
N CYS A 661 -6.93 -0.35 8.38
CA CYS A 661 -5.78 -0.75 7.57
C CYS A 661 -6.11 -0.65 6.08
N VAL A 662 -5.09 -0.39 5.27
CA VAL A 662 -5.06 -0.81 3.87
C VAL A 662 -4.44 -2.20 3.83
N VAL A 663 -5.16 -3.15 3.25
CA VAL A 663 -4.71 -4.52 3.03
C VAL A 663 -4.67 -4.75 1.52
N ALA A 664 -3.49 -5.10 1.00
CA ALA A 664 -3.30 -5.45 -0.40
C ALA A 664 -2.79 -6.88 -0.51
N ILE A 665 -3.24 -7.59 -1.54
CA ILE A 665 -2.82 -8.94 -1.84
C ILE A 665 -2.67 -9.12 -3.35
N THR A 666 -1.65 -9.85 -3.78
CA THR A 666 -1.43 -10.18 -5.20
C THR A 666 -1.09 -11.66 -5.34
N ALA A 667 -1.68 -12.32 -6.33
CA ALA A 667 -1.33 -13.68 -6.73
C ALA A 667 -0.23 -13.66 -7.80
N GLY A 668 0.78 -14.53 -7.65
CA GLY A 668 1.86 -14.66 -8.62
C GLY A 668 1.36 -14.95 -10.03
N SER A 669 2.06 -14.41 -11.03
CA SER A 669 1.75 -14.58 -12.46
C SER A 669 2.70 -15.54 -13.17
N GLY A 670 3.69 -16.07 -12.47
CA GLY A 670 4.80 -16.80 -13.08
C GLY A 670 5.79 -15.88 -13.78
N TYR A 671 6.85 -16.48 -14.34
CA TYR A 671 7.91 -15.77 -15.04
C TYR A 671 8.41 -16.60 -16.22
N ARG A 672 8.47 -16.01 -17.43
CA ARG A 672 8.74 -16.71 -18.69
C ARG A 672 7.77 -17.90 -18.85
N GLU A 673 8.26 -19.12 -19.07
CA GLU A 673 7.45 -20.35 -19.09
C GLU A 673 7.00 -20.82 -17.69
N PHE A 674 7.70 -20.40 -16.63
CA PHE A 674 7.47 -20.92 -15.28
C PHE A 674 6.15 -20.48 -14.70
N LYS A 675 5.34 -21.46 -14.28
CA LYS A 675 3.93 -21.31 -13.87
C LYS A 675 2.98 -20.81 -14.94
N ARG A 676 3.42 -20.74 -16.20
CA ARG A 676 2.61 -20.28 -17.34
C ARG A 676 2.34 -21.38 -18.35
N SER A 677 3.38 -22.13 -18.70
CA SER A 677 3.30 -23.15 -19.76
C SER A 677 4.14 -24.40 -19.51
N ASP A 678 4.94 -24.43 -18.44
CA ASP A 678 5.79 -25.57 -18.06
C ASP A 678 5.04 -26.69 -17.31
N GLY A 679 3.77 -26.47 -16.97
CA GLY A 679 2.90 -27.45 -16.30
C GLY A 679 3.02 -27.45 -14.77
N TYR A 680 3.87 -26.60 -14.19
CA TYR A 680 3.91 -26.38 -12.74
C TYR A 680 2.92 -25.27 -12.36
N SER A 681 2.26 -25.39 -11.22
CA SER A 681 1.43 -24.32 -10.68
C SER A 681 1.46 -24.40 -9.17
N GLU A 682 2.00 -23.36 -8.55
CA GLU A 682 1.99 -23.18 -7.10
C GLU A 682 1.60 -21.74 -6.82
N GLU A 683 0.57 -21.59 -6.00
CA GLU A 683 -0.17 -20.35 -5.92
C GLU A 683 0.15 -19.62 -4.61
N VAL A 684 1.32 -18.98 -4.59
CA VAL A 684 1.76 -18.10 -3.50
C VAL A 684 1.17 -16.71 -3.68
N LEU A 685 0.72 -16.13 -2.57
CA LEU A 685 0.19 -14.78 -2.47
C LEU A 685 1.20 -13.89 -1.73
N ALA A 686 1.37 -12.64 -2.17
CA ALA A 686 2.03 -11.61 -1.37
C ALA A 686 1.00 -10.71 -0.72
N LEU A 687 1.12 -10.49 0.59
CA LEU A 687 0.28 -9.62 1.41
C LEU A 687 1.06 -8.37 1.80
N SER A 688 0.37 -7.23 1.82
CA SER A 688 0.81 -6.04 2.54
C SER A 688 -0.30 -5.46 3.41
N VAL A 689 0.06 -5.05 4.62
CA VAL A 689 -0.84 -4.41 5.60
C VAL A 689 -0.22 -3.10 6.07
N GLN A 690 -0.93 -1.99 5.86
CA GLN A 690 -0.56 -0.67 6.36
C GLN A 690 -1.63 -0.14 7.30
N ALA A 691 -1.27 0.16 8.55
CA ALA A 691 -2.20 0.63 9.57
C ALA A 691 -2.28 2.16 9.64
N PHE A 692 -3.50 2.69 9.86
CA PHE A 692 -3.78 4.13 9.97
C PHE A 692 -4.21 4.55 11.38
N GLY A 693 -4.67 3.62 12.21
CA GLY A 693 -5.03 3.87 13.60
C GLY A 693 -5.99 2.83 14.17
N ALA A 694 -6.21 2.87 15.49
CA ALA A 694 -7.17 1.99 16.17
C ALA A 694 -8.62 2.28 15.72
N VAL A 695 -9.45 1.24 15.74
CA VAL A 695 -10.90 1.34 15.51
C VAL A 695 -11.52 2.30 16.52
N GLN A 696 -12.55 3.03 16.08
CA GLN A 696 -13.25 4.04 16.89
C GLN A 696 -14.66 3.53 17.19
N ASP A 697 -14.99 3.36 18.47
CA ASP A 697 -16.30 2.83 18.90
C ASP A 697 -17.48 3.73 18.47
N ASP A 698 -17.25 5.04 18.35
CA ASP A 698 -18.25 6.05 17.98
C ASP A 698 -18.43 6.22 16.45
N ALA A 699 -17.70 5.47 15.61
CA ALA A 699 -17.70 5.67 14.15
C ALA A 699 -19.09 5.52 13.52
N LEU A 700 -19.80 4.42 13.82
CA LEU A 700 -21.16 4.17 13.32
C LEU A 700 -22.16 5.23 13.80
N ALA A 701 -22.09 5.59 15.07
CA ALA A 701 -22.96 6.61 15.64
C ALA A 701 -22.69 7.99 15.03
N ALA A 702 -21.43 8.33 14.73
CA ALA A 702 -21.07 9.55 14.03
C ALA A 702 -21.63 9.59 12.59
N VAL A 703 -21.61 8.47 11.86
CA VAL A 703 -22.24 8.37 10.52
C VAL A 703 -23.74 8.63 10.62
N SER A 704 -24.43 7.97 11.55
CA SER A 704 -25.88 8.17 11.76
C SER A 704 -26.22 9.63 12.06
N ARG A 705 -25.43 10.29 12.92
CA ARG A 705 -25.61 11.71 13.25
C ARG A 705 -25.44 12.62 12.03
N ARG A 706 -24.42 12.38 11.20
CA ARG A 706 -24.15 13.17 9.98
C ARG A 706 -25.31 13.09 8.98
N ASN A 707 -25.93 11.92 8.85
CA ASN A 707 -27.01 11.67 7.89
C ASN A 707 -28.40 12.11 8.39
N THR A 708 -28.54 12.43 9.67
CA THR A 708 -29.82 12.83 10.26
C THR A 708 -29.93 14.35 10.30
N ARG A 709 -30.93 14.92 9.61
CA ARG A 709 -31.24 16.35 9.62
C ARG A 709 -32.67 16.58 10.05
N VAL A 710 -32.90 17.52 10.95
CA VAL A 710 -34.24 17.92 11.38
C VAL A 710 -34.71 19.08 10.51
N GLN A 711 -35.79 18.88 9.77
CA GLN A 711 -36.41 19.94 8.98
C GLN A 711 -37.20 20.88 9.90
N SER A 712 -36.93 22.18 9.77
CA SER A 712 -37.65 23.25 10.48
C SER A 712 -38.68 23.90 9.55
N LEU A 713 -39.81 24.35 10.11
CA LEU A 713 -40.74 25.21 9.39
C LEU A 713 -40.09 26.54 8.96
N ALA A 714 -40.38 26.98 7.74
CA ALA A 714 -39.93 28.28 7.22
C ALA A 714 -40.63 29.44 7.93
N ALA A 715 -39.91 30.54 8.17
CA ALA A 715 -40.43 31.71 8.88
C ALA A 715 -41.60 32.43 8.16
N ALA A 716 -41.88 32.11 6.89
CA ALA A 716 -42.79 32.83 6.01
C ALA A 716 -44.23 32.30 5.96
N SER A 717 -44.62 31.25 6.70
CA SER A 717 -46.02 30.82 6.78
C SER A 717 -46.83 31.78 7.66
N GLN A 718 -47.30 32.87 7.05
CA GLN A 718 -48.31 33.77 7.60
C GLN A 718 -49.65 33.01 7.77
N GLY A 719 -49.79 32.26 8.85
CA GLY A 719 -51.00 31.50 9.15
C GLY A 719 -51.02 30.92 10.56
N SER A 720 -51.49 31.71 11.52
CA SER A 720 -52.25 31.33 12.74
C SER A 720 -51.75 30.23 13.72
N ALA A 721 -50.71 29.45 13.48
CA ALA A 721 -50.25 28.42 14.42
C ALA A 721 -49.06 28.90 15.24
N VAL A 722 -49.20 28.91 16.58
CA VAL A 722 -48.10 29.17 17.52
C VAL A 722 -47.14 27.98 17.49
N GLY A 723 -46.19 28.00 16.54
CA GLY A 723 -45.14 26.99 16.48
C GLY A 723 -44.16 27.12 17.65
N MET A 724 -43.79 25.99 18.27
CA MET A 724 -42.85 25.90 19.40
C MET A 724 -41.43 25.71 18.88
N GLU A 725 -40.47 26.43 19.46
CA GLU A 725 -39.05 26.32 19.13
C GLU A 725 -38.37 25.30 20.03
N MET A 726 -37.71 24.33 19.42
CA MET A 726 -37.09 23.21 20.10
C MET A 726 -35.60 23.18 19.76
N ALA A 727 -34.78 23.07 20.81
CA ALA A 727 -33.35 22.83 20.70
C ALA A 727 -33.11 21.32 20.51
N THR A 728 -32.65 20.92 19.33
CA THR A 728 -32.40 19.53 18.93
C THR A 728 -30.92 19.18 19.03
N PHE A 729 -30.62 17.97 19.51
CA PHE A 729 -29.27 17.48 19.75
C PHE A 729 -29.22 15.95 19.75
N PHE A 730 -28.01 15.37 19.71
CA PHE A 730 -27.80 13.94 19.66
C PHE A 730 -27.24 13.37 20.97
N VAL A 731 -27.72 12.18 21.35
CA VAL A 731 -27.11 11.33 22.37
C VAL A 731 -26.95 9.93 21.76
N GLY A 732 -25.70 9.52 21.52
CA GLY A 732 -25.39 8.38 20.66
C GLY A 732 -25.90 8.63 19.24
N CYS A 733 -26.77 7.74 18.75
CA CYS A 733 -27.45 7.88 17.45
C CYS A 733 -28.81 8.59 17.55
N SER A 734 -29.34 8.79 18.76
CA SER A 734 -30.72 9.26 18.97
C SER A 734 -30.80 10.79 18.93
N VAL A 735 -31.73 11.32 18.15
CA VAL A 735 -32.10 12.75 18.18
C VAL A 735 -33.07 13.00 19.33
N LEU A 736 -32.76 13.98 20.17
CA LEU A 736 -33.59 14.44 21.27
C LEU A 736 -33.85 15.94 21.13
N ALA A 737 -34.88 16.42 21.81
CA ALA A 737 -35.24 17.83 21.84
C ALA A 737 -35.50 18.32 23.27
N VAL A 738 -35.19 19.58 23.53
CA VAL A 738 -35.67 20.33 24.71
C VAL A 738 -36.34 21.61 24.24
N ASP A 739 -37.25 22.16 25.04
CA ASP A 739 -37.80 23.49 24.80
C ASP A 739 -36.64 24.51 24.77
N ALA A 740 -36.50 25.25 23.67
CA ALA A 740 -35.41 26.20 23.49
C ALA A 740 -35.41 27.28 24.59
N ALA A 741 -36.59 27.62 25.16
CA ALA A 741 -36.70 28.59 26.25
C ALA A 741 -36.06 28.10 27.57
N CYS A 742 -35.84 26.79 27.73
CA CYS A 742 -35.17 26.21 28.90
C CYS A 742 -33.65 26.12 28.73
N VAL A 743 -33.12 26.49 27.57
CA VAL A 743 -31.69 26.42 27.27
C VAL A 743 -31.06 27.79 27.45
N LEU A 744 -29.92 27.83 28.15
CA LEU A 744 -29.11 29.03 28.24
C LEU A 744 -28.07 29.11 27.13
N GLU A 745 -27.26 28.07 26.98
CA GLU A 745 -26.15 28.03 26.04
C GLU A 745 -25.64 26.60 25.90
N ALA A 746 -24.89 26.34 24.84
CA ALA A 746 -24.04 25.17 24.69
C ALA A 746 -22.56 25.57 24.74
N GLN A 747 -21.73 24.71 25.35
CA GLN A 747 -20.27 24.86 25.44
C GLN A 747 -19.57 23.55 25.05
N SER A 748 -18.28 23.64 24.73
CA SER A 748 -17.45 22.46 24.40
C SER A 748 -17.34 21.50 25.59
N ALA A 749 -17.48 20.20 25.36
CA ALA A 749 -17.23 19.19 26.39
C ALA A 749 -15.77 19.16 26.86
N SER A 750 -14.83 19.68 26.05
CA SER A 750 -13.42 19.82 26.47
C SER A 750 -13.22 20.82 27.62
N ALA A 751 -14.21 21.68 27.91
CA ALA A 751 -14.17 22.62 29.02
C ALA A 751 -14.65 22.03 30.36
N ILE A 752 -15.07 20.76 30.38
CA ILE A 752 -15.48 20.07 31.62
C ILE A 752 -14.25 19.86 32.50
N ALA A 753 -14.28 20.42 33.70
CA ALA A 753 -13.30 20.16 34.74
C ALA A 753 -13.68 18.89 35.51
N PRO A 754 -12.78 17.88 35.61
CA PRO A 754 -13.03 16.71 36.44
C PRO A 754 -13.07 17.11 37.91
N VAL A 755 -13.97 16.51 38.67
CA VAL A 755 -14.11 16.74 40.11
C VAL A 755 -14.41 15.41 40.80
N SER A 756 -14.01 15.28 42.07
CA SER A 756 -14.30 14.11 42.89
C SER A 756 -15.77 14.07 43.30
N ALA A 757 -16.66 13.78 42.35
CA ALA A 757 -18.12 13.76 42.52
C ALA A 757 -18.65 12.42 43.05
N GLY A 758 -17.95 11.77 43.99
CA GLY A 758 -18.22 10.40 44.44
C GLY A 758 -19.58 10.13 45.11
N ARG A 759 -20.57 11.03 44.97
CA ARG A 759 -21.93 10.92 45.53
C ARG A 759 -23.05 11.32 44.57
N LEU A 760 -22.76 11.81 43.36
CA LEU A 760 -23.80 12.25 42.41
C LEU A 760 -23.86 11.28 41.20
N PRO A 761 -24.92 10.48 41.06
CA PRO A 761 -25.10 9.56 39.93
C PRO A 761 -24.99 10.30 38.59
N HIS A 762 -24.32 9.69 37.61
CA HIS A 762 -24.13 10.21 36.25
C HIS A 762 -23.40 11.56 36.16
N CYS A 763 -22.84 12.09 37.26
CA CYS A 763 -22.11 13.35 37.25
C CYS A 763 -20.69 13.13 36.73
N VAL A 764 -20.30 13.93 35.74
CA VAL A 764 -19.04 13.75 35.01
C VAL A 764 -18.08 14.94 35.10
N GLY A 765 -18.45 15.97 35.87
CA GLY A 765 -17.60 17.14 36.10
C GLY A 765 -18.36 18.42 36.44
N THR A 766 -17.62 19.53 36.40
CA THR A 766 -18.18 20.89 36.46
C THR A 766 -17.76 21.70 35.24
N LEU A 767 -18.57 22.69 34.89
CA LEU A 767 -18.31 23.60 33.77
C LEU A 767 -18.42 25.05 34.26
N ALA A 768 -17.44 25.88 33.91
CA ALA A 768 -17.47 27.31 34.20
C ALA A 768 -18.36 28.04 33.18
N ARG A 769 -19.42 28.69 33.65
CA ARG A 769 -20.27 29.55 32.83
C ARG A 769 -19.64 30.93 32.72
N ARG A 770 -19.56 31.50 31.52
CA ARG A 770 -18.99 32.84 31.31
C ARG A 770 -20.06 33.80 30.77
N SER A 771 -20.11 35.00 31.33
CA SER A 771 -20.96 36.10 30.83
C SER A 771 -20.06 37.31 30.61
N GLN A 772 -20.05 37.86 29.40
CA GLN A 772 -19.19 39.00 29.01
C GLN A 772 -17.69 38.79 29.36
N GLY A 773 -17.19 37.57 29.21
CA GLY A 773 -15.78 37.22 29.47
C GLY A 773 -15.44 36.89 30.93
N VAL A 774 -16.33 37.20 31.88
CA VAL A 774 -16.15 36.91 33.31
C VAL A 774 -16.85 35.61 33.70
N VAL A 775 -16.25 34.81 34.58
CA VAL A 775 -16.89 33.60 35.10
C VAL A 775 -18.11 34.00 35.94
N ALA A 776 -19.29 33.66 35.44
CA ALA A 776 -20.58 33.99 36.03
C ALA A 776 -21.09 32.91 37.00
N GLY A 777 -20.40 31.77 37.11
CA GLY A 777 -20.72 30.67 38.01
C GLY A 777 -20.24 29.31 37.47
N TYR A 778 -20.48 28.24 38.23
CA TYR A 778 -20.20 26.86 37.82
C TYR A 778 -21.48 26.05 37.79
N VAL A 779 -21.57 25.10 36.86
CA VAL A 779 -22.67 24.13 36.78
C VAL A 779 -22.13 22.70 36.85
N TRP A 780 -22.88 21.82 37.50
CA TRP A 780 -22.63 20.37 37.45
C TRP A 780 -23.00 19.82 36.07
N VAL A 781 -22.17 18.94 35.53
CA VAL A 781 -22.39 18.32 34.23
C VAL A 781 -22.73 16.85 34.41
N PHE A 782 -23.84 16.41 33.84
CA PHE A 782 -24.32 15.02 33.92
C PHE A 782 -24.29 14.36 32.54
N ASP A 783 -23.91 13.08 32.48
CA ASP A 783 -23.94 12.28 31.25
C ASP A 783 -25.36 11.88 30.89
N LEU A 784 -25.88 12.46 29.81
CA LEU A 784 -27.25 12.21 29.38
C LEU A 784 -27.43 10.82 28.77
N GLY A 785 -26.39 10.23 28.18
CA GLY A 785 -26.43 8.87 27.64
C GLY A 785 -26.51 7.84 28.75
N GLU A 786 -25.72 8.01 29.81
CA GLU A 786 -25.77 7.14 30.97
C GLU A 786 -27.14 7.19 31.64
N LEU A 787 -27.70 8.40 31.77
CA LEU A 787 -28.99 8.64 32.40
C LEU A 787 -30.19 8.13 31.59
N LEU A 788 -30.18 8.26 30.24
CA LEU A 788 -31.30 7.85 29.39
C LEU A 788 -31.20 6.40 28.90
N PHE A 789 -29.99 5.93 28.62
CA PHE A 789 -29.75 4.66 27.92
C PHE A 789 -28.89 3.68 28.73
N GLY A 790 -28.45 4.05 29.94
CA GLY A 790 -27.59 3.23 30.79
C GLY A 790 -26.15 3.07 30.26
N LYS A 791 -25.77 3.84 29.24
CA LYS A 791 -24.44 3.79 28.61
C LYS A 791 -23.84 5.19 28.51
N PRO A 792 -22.66 5.44 29.10
CA PRO A 792 -21.99 6.73 29.01
C PRO A 792 -21.77 7.18 27.57
N VAL A 793 -21.83 8.48 27.33
CA VAL A 793 -21.51 9.06 26.03
C VAL A 793 -20.01 8.95 25.79
N THR A 794 -19.62 8.36 24.66
CA THR A 794 -18.24 8.42 24.17
C THR A 794 -17.89 9.87 23.89
N ARG A 795 -16.99 10.44 24.70
CA ARG A 795 -16.55 11.84 24.55
C ARG A 795 -15.62 11.97 23.35
N THR A 796 -16.03 12.80 22.40
CA THR A 796 -15.24 13.16 21.21
C THR A 796 -15.05 14.67 21.13
N ALA A 797 -14.27 15.14 20.15
CA ALA A 797 -14.11 16.57 19.89
C ALA A 797 -15.44 17.28 19.53
N GLN A 798 -16.46 16.53 19.10
CA GLN A 798 -17.78 17.06 18.76
C GLN A 798 -18.74 17.14 19.95
N SER A 799 -18.43 16.45 21.05
CA SER A 799 -19.28 16.43 22.24
C SER A 799 -19.46 17.83 22.84
N GLN A 800 -20.68 18.13 23.25
CA GLN A 800 -21.06 19.44 23.82
C GLN A 800 -21.71 19.28 25.19
N VAL A 801 -21.74 20.37 25.94
CA VAL A 801 -22.53 20.49 27.16
C VAL A 801 -23.62 21.51 26.92
N ILE A 802 -24.89 21.09 27.03
CA ILE A 802 -26.03 22.00 26.98
C ILE A 802 -26.35 22.44 28.41
N VAL A 803 -26.33 23.74 28.65
CA VAL A 803 -26.67 24.33 29.94
C VAL A 803 -28.15 24.65 29.97
N LEU A 804 -28.87 23.97 30.84
CA LEU A 804 -30.32 24.09 31.02
C LEU A 804 -30.63 24.95 32.26
N GLU A 805 -31.72 25.71 32.20
CA GLU A 805 -32.27 26.45 33.34
C GLU A 805 -33.73 26.10 33.61
N HIS A 806 -34.06 25.83 34.87
CA HIS A 806 -35.44 25.69 35.32
C HIS A 806 -35.62 26.27 36.72
N ARG A 807 -36.53 27.25 36.86
CA ARG A 807 -36.84 27.94 38.14
C ARG A 807 -35.57 28.42 38.89
N GLY A 808 -34.62 29.01 38.15
CA GLY A 808 -33.36 29.55 38.69
C GLY A 808 -32.24 28.54 38.91
N LEU A 809 -32.48 27.25 38.71
CA LEU A 809 -31.48 26.19 38.83
C LEU A 809 -30.83 25.94 37.47
N LYS A 810 -29.50 25.81 37.47
CA LYS A 810 -28.69 25.62 36.26
C LYS A 810 -27.91 24.31 36.35
N LEU A 811 -27.98 23.51 35.29
CA LEU A 811 -27.22 22.27 35.17
C LEU A 811 -26.74 22.09 33.73
N GLY A 812 -25.64 21.37 33.56
CA GLY A 812 -25.14 20.95 32.26
C GLY A 812 -25.51 19.51 31.97
N VAL A 813 -25.89 19.21 30.73
CA VAL A 813 -26.00 17.84 30.23
C VAL A 813 -24.98 17.61 29.12
N LEU A 814 -24.17 16.57 29.26
CA LEU A 814 -23.23 16.12 28.24
C LEU A 814 -23.99 15.39 27.14
N VAL A 815 -23.79 15.83 25.90
CA VAL A 815 -24.43 15.29 24.70
C VAL A 815 -23.37 14.96 23.65
N SER A 816 -23.72 14.06 22.72
CA SER A 816 -22.79 13.58 21.69
C SER A 816 -22.51 14.62 20.61
N ASP A 817 -23.52 15.37 20.18
CA ASP A 817 -23.37 16.49 19.22
C ASP A 817 -24.62 17.40 19.23
N LEU A 818 -24.52 18.62 18.67
CA LEU A 818 -25.67 19.52 18.43
C LEU A 818 -26.26 19.29 17.03
N GLU A 819 -27.58 19.36 16.91
CA GLU A 819 -28.26 19.27 15.62
C GLU A 819 -28.66 20.68 15.14
N GLY A 820 -29.59 21.33 15.85
CA GLY A 820 -30.17 22.58 15.41
C GLY A 820 -31.13 23.20 16.42
N VAL A 821 -31.75 24.32 16.03
CA VAL A 821 -32.93 24.86 16.70
C VAL A 821 -34.00 24.92 15.62
N ALA A 822 -35.05 24.12 15.80
CA ALA A 822 -36.10 23.91 14.82
C ALA A 822 -37.45 24.35 15.39
N ARG A 823 -38.28 24.94 14.53
CA ARG A 823 -39.65 25.31 14.87
C ARG A 823 -40.61 24.23 14.38
N PHE A 824 -41.50 23.81 15.26
CA PHE A 824 -42.51 22.78 14.99
C PHE A 824 -43.92 23.32 15.21
N GLU A 825 -44.85 22.92 14.34
CA GLU A 825 -46.28 23.20 14.52
C GLU A 825 -46.87 22.33 15.64
N SER A 826 -47.90 22.84 16.32
CA SER A 826 -48.56 22.10 17.40
C SER A 826 -49.08 20.72 16.96
N GLY A 827 -49.46 20.55 15.68
CA GLY A 827 -49.91 19.27 15.13
C GLY A 827 -48.80 18.21 14.98
N GLN A 828 -47.53 18.63 14.97
CA GLN A 828 -46.38 17.72 14.93
C GLN A 828 -46.02 17.19 16.33
N LEU A 829 -46.45 17.87 17.40
CA LEU A 829 -46.21 17.44 18.77
C LEU A 829 -47.34 16.52 19.24
N ARG A 830 -46.97 15.34 19.77
CA ARG A 830 -47.90 14.40 20.41
C ARG A 830 -47.45 14.15 21.85
N LEU A 831 -48.40 13.90 22.74
CA LEU A 831 -48.07 13.45 24.10
C LEU A 831 -47.40 12.07 24.02
N ALA A 832 -46.37 11.88 24.84
CA ALA A 832 -45.76 10.56 24.99
C ALA A 832 -46.77 9.58 25.61
N PRO A 833 -46.73 8.28 25.24
CA PRO A 833 -47.58 7.28 25.88
C PRO A 833 -47.35 7.24 27.39
N ALA A 834 -48.42 7.45 28.16
CA ALA A 834 -48.35 7.40 29.62
C ALA A 834 -48.18 5.95 30.09
N MET A 835 -47.13 5.67 30.89
CA MET A 835 -47.03 4.45 31.67
C MET A 835 -47.74 4.67 33.01
N ALA A 836 -48.59 3.73 33.43
CA ALA A 836 -49.35 3.85 34.66
C ALA A 836 -48.41 4.04 35.87
N GLY A 837 -48.58 5.16 36.60
CA GLY A 837 -47.78 5.51 37.79
C GLY A 837 -46.67 6.54 37.60
N ALA A 838 -46.38 6.99 36.37
CA ALA A 838 -45.30 7.94 36.10
C ALA A 838 -45.78 9.41 36.12
N ALA A 839 -45.97 9.99 37.32
CA ALA A 839 -46.29 11.42 37.46
C ALA A 839 -45.16 12.37 36.99
N ASP A 840 -43.95 11.82 36.78
CA ASP A 840 -42.73 12.54 36.40
C ASP A 840 -42.03 11.88 35.20
N GLN A 841 -42.73 11.78 34.07
CA GLN A 841 -42.09 11.28 32.85
C GLN A 841 -40.99 12.24 32.36
N LEU A 842 -39.80 11.69 32.16
CA LEU A 842 -38.64 12.40 31.63
C LEU A 842 -38.83 12.82 30.17
N VAL A 843 -39.60 12.04 29.41
CA VAL A 843 -40.05 12.35 28.05
C VAL A 843 -41.56 12.60 28.11
N ASP A 844 -41.99 13.84 27.91
CA ASP A 844 -43.41 14.20 28.00
C ASP A 844 -44.11 14.29 26.63
N ARG A 845 -43.32 14.52 25.57
CA ARG A 845 -43.80 14.75 24.21
C ARG A 845 -42.92 14.05 23.19
N LEU A 846 -43.50 13.75 22.04
CA LEU A 846 -42.86 13.24 20.85
C LEU A 846 -43.11 14.20 19.70
N ILE A 847 -42.08 14.53 18.92
CA ILE A 847 -42.22 15.32 17.70
C ILE A 847 -42.16 14.37 16.51
N ARG A 848 -43.16 14.47 15.63
CA ARG A 848 -43.17 13.81 14.32
C ARG A 848 -42.59 14.78 13.28
N ALA A 849 -41.28 14.71 13.08
CA ALA A 849 -40.50 15.56 12.17
C ALA A 849 -40.32 14.91 10.79
N ASN A 850 -39.87 15.70 9.80
CA ASN A 850 -39.58 15.28 8.43
C ASN A 850 -40.74 14.48 7.80
N ASP A 851 -41.93 15.07 7.75
CA ASP A 851 -43.17 14.43 7.24
C ASP A 851 -43.55 13.10 7.92
N GLY A 852 -42.93 12.81 9.06
CA GLY A 852 -43.18 11.64 9.89
C GLY A 852 -42.19 10.50 9.77
N ASP A 853 -41.11 10.70 9.02
CA ASP A 853 -39.99 9.76 8.92
C ASP A 853 -39.05 9.81 10.13
N LEU A 854 -39.12 10.88 10.93
CA LEU A 854 -38.30 11.05 12.11
C LEU A 854 -39.16 11.30 13.36
N LEU A 855 -38.96 10.48 14.39
CA LEU A 855 -39.58 10.65 15.70
C LEU A 855 -38.55 11.15 16.71
N ILE A 856 -38.78 12.33 17.28
CA ILE A 856 -37.85 12.97 18.24
C ILE A 856 -38.49 12.98 19.62
N GLN A 857 -37.75 12.55 20.64
CA GLN A 857 -38.22 12.59 22.03
C GLN A 857 -37.95 13.96 22.66
N CYS A 858 -38.97 14.56 23.26
CA CYS A 858 -38.85 15.83 23.97
C CYS A 858 -38.60 15.58 25.45
N LEU A 859 -37.44 16.02 25.94
CA LEU A 859 -37.11 15.93 27.35
C LEU A 859 -37.83 17.03 28.14
N ASN A 860 -38.50 16.61 29.21
CA ASN A 860 -39.07 17.51 30.20
C ASN A 860 -37.96 17.98 31.16
N VAL A 861 -37.50 19.21 30.97
CA VAL A 861 -36.41 19.81 31.78
C VAL A 861 -36.78 19.86 33.27
N ALA A 862 -38.06 20.06 33.61
CA ALA A 862 -38.50 20.09 35.01
C ALA A 862 -38.41 18.70 35.69
N ALA A 863 -38.74 17.63 34.95
CA ALA A 863 -38.57 16.25 35.42
C ALA A 863 -37.08 15.90 35.53
N LEU A 864 -36.26 16.26 34.54
CA LEU A 864 -34.82 16.03 34.53
C LEU A 864 -34.12 16.69 35.73
N VAL A 865 -34.42 17.97 36.02
CA VAL A 865 -33.85 18.70 37.16
C VAL A 865 -34.26 18.08 38.50
N ARG A 866 -35.50 17.55 38.61
CA ARG A 866 -35.95 16.88 39.84
C ARG A 866 -35.28 15.54 40.04
N MET A 867 -35.16 14.75 38.98
CA MET A 867 -34.49 13.44 39.03
C MET A 867 -33.02 13.56 39.44
N LEU A 868 -32.30 14.53 38.86
CA LEU A 868 -30.89 14.79 39.19
C LEU A 868 -30.67 15.38 40.60
N LYS A 869 -31.75 15.83 41.28
CA LYS A 869 -31.71 16.32 42.66
C LYS A 869 -32.04 15.27 43.71
N ALA A 870 -32.72 14.18 43.34
CA ALA A 870 -33.19 13.19 44.29
C ALA A 870 -32.06 12.19 44.62
N PRO A 871 -31.61 12.06 45.88
CA PRO A 871 -30.76 10.94 46.27
C PRO A 871 -31.58 9.65 46.11
N GLN A 872 -31.07 8.67 45.36
CA GLN A 872 -31.64 7.32 45.43
C GLN A 872 -31.60 6.86 46.90
N PRO A 873 -32.70 6.33 47.46
CA PRO A 873 -32.63 5.67 48.76
C PRO A 873 -31.64 4.51 48.63
N ALA A 874 -30.69 4.41 49.55
CA ALA A 874 -29.88 3.22 49.69
C ALA A 874 -30.85 2.04 49.90
N GLU A 875 -30.94 1.13 48.93
CA GLU A 875 -31.60 -0.15 49.14
C GLU A 875 -30.89 -0.83 50.30
N GLN A 876 -31.59 -0.90 51.43
CA GLN A 876 -31.32 -1.85 52.49
C GLN A 876 -31.53 -3.24 51.89
N ALA A 877 -30.46 -3.84 51.38
CA ALA A 877 -30.38 -5.29 51.23
C ALA A 877 -30.26 -5.90 52.63
N ALA A 878 -31.41 -6.00 53.31
CA ALA A 878 -31.61 -6.84 54.48
C ALA A 878 -32.93 -7.61 54.29
N GLY A 879 -32.81 -8.91 54.00
CA GLY A 879 -33.89 -9.88 54.19
C GLY A 879 -34.38 -10.57 52.92
N GLY A 880 -33.96 -11.83 52.73
CA GLY A 880 -34.52 -12.77 51.75
C GLY A 880 -33.50 -13.74 51.21
#